data_AF-I2FWA8-F1
#
_entry.id   AF-I2FWA8-F1
#
_cell.length_a   1.000
_cell.length_b   1.000
_cell.length_c   1.000
_cell.angle_alpha   90.00
_cell.angle_beta   90.00
_cell.angle_gamma   90.00
#
_symmetry.space_group_name_H-M   'P 1'
#
loop_
_entity.id
_entity.type
_entity.pdbx_description
1 polymer ?
#
loop_
_entity_poly.entity_id
_entity_poly.type
_entity_poly.pdbx_seq_one_letter_code
_entity_poly.pdbx_strand_id
1 'polypeptide(L)'
;MALQHDEAELLKAYHLDSLEPTRWHTTELENDDKETAASTSVADEPDPLGLRSSMATFRGLPKDVKTQTSLSSKAFDPKVFLSTIHPDATFADLSHGIQNLKASIDQRSEALKVLVEDNFDRFVAVKATTDGVYREMRDTESGPLRPQANYGTANLNGILANASAKADQVFMPVLENNLKTIKLRSTLGVFERSKFFFNLPGSLSESVELGRYEMALRDYKKGKYLLDSRPGQLLAVGNKSEPAGGARNDVQQKRVFAKVWDAVEATMKDMQSRLTAQLREPKRSVEEQEKTIEILLELDPTDDPVSIYLEAQHQHLRSVMQKTLDGGVARIEVSQIGQRQKGGVGEKDRARDLQKSMRLTEAMDANFDKCVGAETWKAIYDLVKSLSETITGSLPNFWRVAKNHAEGKFVNSKTRLGASAGQNVGPGMSAQNKAWAVEALDAYISLISHLFSLTDVSILTRQPLPMQQPDWVPTNTSSPTAAHYLRETLTQLVEACNDLATLGIASASSLRGLLANARFSFVQVLCIVWQEDAKLFHMLEDWTLNPEEQATTLHLREIVVLHKSNARQAFHLAGGRSASTPVSALEVSRKHRTAEQPVPPEFTQRIKGAFLDALYAFLDGLVHLAFSDYSPLEPRTALSVQTVPGHPGTSVDVRDLDTRVLLSVTNLSHLSRVIIPSLVKQFSDAYLVKMEEDLSTLNEVSSQLDNTLFSDYIKRKSSTLSAIISHGILSSQIDWAGIPKPSSVHPFIYESLLSLVQVHAHVRSIAKPLVARTITTLVDDLAATTLDSFQKVGRFGMGGMLQATLEIEFLHQTLSAFISSKAEGLLKQVYETISQKYRRVDAGEKEQLNAELERVKQILVQSRKATALEFLCFRKPRKEKDGKEGEKDGS
;
A
#
# COMPACT_ATOMS: atom_id res chain seq x y z
N MET A 1 -140.77 -60.55 26.01
CA MET A 1 -141.72 -59.95 25.04
C MET A 1 -140.90 -59.51 23.86
N ALA A 2 -141.08 -60.18 22.73
CA ALA A 2 -140.37 -59.92 21.49
C ALA A 2 -140.92 -58.63 20.87
N LEU A 3 -140.08 -57.62 20.71
CA LEU A 3 -140.47 -56.38 20.04
C LEU A 3 -140.49 -56.62 18.54
N GLN A 4 -141.71 -56.60 18.01
CA GLN A 4 -142.02 -56.44 16.60
C GLN A 4 -141.38 -55.13 16.13
N HIS A 5 -140.34 -55.21 15.32
CA HIS A 5 -139.86 -54.07 14.56
C HIS A 5 -140.36 -54.19 13.12
N ASP A 6 -140.90 -53.09 12.62
CA ASP A 6 -141.39 -52.94 11.26
C ASP A 6 -140.19 -53.05 10.31
N GLU A 7 -140.10 -54.18 9.62
CA GLU A 7 -138.94 -54.59 8.81
C GLU A 7 -138.62 -53.58 7.69
N ALA A 8 -139.60 -52.75 7.30
CA ALA A 8 -139.44 -51.68 6.32
C ALA A 8 -138.65 -50.46 6.83
N GLU A 9 -138.74 -50.11 8.12
CA GLU A 9 -137.98 -48.97 8.69
C GLU A 9 -136.49 -49.31 8.86
N LEU A 10 -136.18 -50.55 9.23
CA LEU A 10 -134.81 -51.03 9.38
C LEU A 10 -134.07 -51.07 8.04
N LEU A 11 -134.72 -51.58 6.98
CA LEU A 11 -134.15 -51.58 5.63
C LEU A 11 -133.88 -50.15 5.11
N LYS A 12 -134.73 -49.19 5.45
CA LYS A 12 -134.59 -47.80 5.04
C LYS A 12 -133.54 -47.03 5.86
N ALA A 13 -133.43 -47.30 7.16
CA ALA A 13 -132.45 -46.67 8.04
C ALA A 13 -131.02 -47.11 7.77
N TYR A 14 -130.83 -48.36 7.33
CA TYR A 14 -129.50 -48.90 6.99
C TYR A 14 -129.23 -48.98 5.48
N HIS A 15 -130.16 -48.49 4.64
CA HIS A 15 -130.04 -48.46 3.18
C HIS A 15 -129.69 -49.82 2.56
N LEU A 16 -130.42 -50.86 2.97
CA LEU A 16 -130.24 -52.23 2.47
C LEU A 16 -131.41 -52.61 1.57
N ASP A 17 -131.13 -53.25 0.43
CA ASP A 17 -132.15 -53.63 -0.55
C ASP A 17 -132.86 -54.97 -0.24
N SER A 18 -132.30 -55.81 0.64
CA SER A 18 -132.85 -57.11 1.04
C SER A 18 -132.36 -57.53 2.42
N LEU A 19 -133.16 -58.30 3.17
CA LEU A 19 -132.88 -58.72 4.56
C LEU A 19 -131.87 -59.87 4.71
N GLU A 20 -131.54 -60.61 3.64
CA GLU A 20 -130.52 -61.68 3.67
C GLU A 20 -129.40 -61.48 2.62
N PRO A 21 -128.54 -60.45 2.75
CA PRO A 21 -127.40 -60.26 1.87
C PRO A 21 -126.24 -61.19 2.27
N THR A 22 -125.75 -61.98 1.31
CA THR A 22 -124.72 -63.01 1.53
C THR A 22 -123.28 -62.49 1.50
N ARG A 23 -123.06 -61.17 1.41
CA ARG A 23 -121.77 -60.49 1.60
C ARG A 23 -121.97 -59.08 2.16
N TRP A 24 -121.05 -58.63 3.02
CA TRP A 24 -121.02 -57.26 3.53
C TRP A 24 -120.67 -56.26 2.42
N HIS A 25 -121.42 -55.15 2.35
CA HIS A 25 -121.11 -54.00 1.51
C HIS A 25 -120.92 -52.76 2.39
N THR A 26 -119.70 -52.22 2.34
CA THR A 26 -119.31 -50.90 2.82
C THR A 26 -118.51 -50.27 1.69
N THR A 27 -119.03 -49.25 1.02
CA THR A 27 -118.22 -48.41 0.13
C THR A 27 -118.60 -46.96 0.33
N GLU A 28 -117.92 -46.38 1.31
CA GLU A 28 -117.55 -44.97 1.36
C GLU A 28 -116.95 -44.57 0.00
N LEU A 29 -117.55 -43.60 -0.67
CA LEU A 29 -116.88 -42.84 -1.73
C LEU A 29 -116.68 -41.43 -1.21
N GLU A 30 -115.42 -41.03 -1.24
CA GLU A 30 -114.85 -39.79 -0.76
C GLU A 30 -115.64 -38.58 -1.24
N ASN A 31 -116.10 -37.77 -0.28
CA ASN A 31 -116.63 -36.42 -0.50
C ASN A 31 -115.53 -35.54 -1.08
N ASP A 32 -115.48 -35.48 -2.41
CA ASP A 32 -115.21 -34.24 -3.12
C ASP A 32 -116.49 -33.40 -2.97
N ASP A 33 -116.56 -32.56 -1.92
CA ASP A 33 -117.75 -31.75 -1.57
C ASP A 33 -117.95 -30.55 -2.53
N LYS A 34 -118.03 -30.87 -3.83
CA LYS A 34 -118.84 -30.15 -4.81
C LYS A 34 -120.09 -30.99 -5.08
N GLU A 35 -121.16 -30.67 -4.34
CA GLU A 35 -122.60 -30.84 -4.67
C GLU A 35 -123.42 -31.35 -3.47
N THR A 36 -123.90 -30.42 -2.63
CA THR A 36 -125.22 -30.54 -2.00
C THR A 36 -125.98 -29.23 -2.20
N ALA A 37 -126.22 -28.94 -3.48
CA ALA A 37 -127.21 -27.97 -3.94
C ALA A 37 -128.28 -28.71 -4.74
N ALA A 38 -129.15 -29.46 -4.05
CA ALA A 38 -130.40 -29.89 -4.64
C ALA A 38 -131.51 -30.09 -3.59
N SER A 39 -132.65 -29.45 -3.86
CA SER A 39 -134.00 -29.76 -3.39
C SER A 39 -134.43 -29.33 -1.98
N THR A 40 -134.75 -28.05 -1.82
CA THR A 40 -136.02 -27.68 -1.18
C THR A 40 -136.72 -26.63 -2.04
N SER A 41 -137.79 -27.08 -2.70
CA SER A 41 -138.75 -26.29 -3.44
C SER A 41 -139.30 -25.17 -2.56
N VAL A 42 -139.20 -23.93 -3.05
CA VAL A 42 -139.82 -22.74 -2.45
C VAL A 42 -141.34 -22.93 -2.48
N ALA A 43 -141.92 -23.38 -1.38
CA ALA A 43 -143.34 -23.17 -1.10
C ALA A 43 -143.52 -21.68 -0.80
N ASP A 44 -144.52 -21.04 -1.40
CA ASP A 44 -144.80 -19.61 -1.29
C ASP A 44 -144.94 -19.18 0.18
N GLU A 45 -143.85 -18.72 0.81
CA GLU A 45 -143.91 -18.09 2.12
C GLU A 45 -144.51 -16.68 1.96
N PRO A 46 -145.50 -16.31 2.80
CA PRO A 46 -146.01 -14.94 2.84
C PRO A 46 -144.91 -13.99 3.34
N ASP A 47 -144.89 -12.77 2.80
CA ASP A 47 -143.86 -11.78 3.07
C ASP A 47 -143.68 -11.53 4.58
N PRO A 48 -142.48 -11.72 5.17
CA PRO A 48 -142.22 -11.55 6.60
C PRO A 48 -142.46 -10.12 7.10
N LEU A 49 -142.44 -9.12 6.19
CA LEU A 49 -142.75 -7.73 6.52
C LEU A 49 -144.25 -7.41 6.38
N GLY A 50 -145.06 -8.33 5.84
CA GLY A 50 -146.51 -8.16 5.67
C GLY A 50 -146.91 -7.07 4.68
N LEU A 51 -145.99 -6.58 3.85
CA LEU A 51 -146.20 -5.44 2.94
C LEU A 51 -146.67 -5.90 1.55
N ARG A 52 -146.40 -7.15 1.16
CA ARG A 52 -146.95 -7.77 -0.06
C ARG A 52 -147.62 -9.11 0.26
N SER A 53 -148.74 -9.39 -0.41
CA SER A 53 -149.54 -10.59 -0.18
C SER A 53 -148.98 -11.88 -0.82
N SER A 54 -147.98 -11.81 -1.70
CA SER A 54 -147.24 -12.98 -2.21
C SER A 54 -145.90 -12.58 -2.86
N MET A 55 -144.85 -13.39 -2.64
CA MET A 55 -143.48 -13.15 -3.11
C MET A 55 -143.25 -13.59 -4.57
N ALA A 56 -144.06 -13.12 -5.52
CA ALA A 56 -143.97 -13.51 -6.93
C ALA A 56 -142.59 -13.20 -7.59
N THR A 57 -141.85 -12.23 -7.05
CA THR A 57 -140.52 -11.80 -7.54
C THR A 57 -139.39 -12.81 -7.25
N PHE A 58 -139.61 -13.80 -6.37
CA PHE A 58 -138.57 -14.75 -5.95
C PHE A 58 -138.18 -15.78 -7.02
N ARG A 59 -139.04 -16.04 -8.02
CA ARG A 59 -138.79 -17.10 -9.02
C ARG A 59 -137.67 -16.76 -10.01
N GLY A 60 -137.47 -15.48 -10.34
CA GLY A 60 -136.52 -15.02 -11.36
C GLY A 60 -135.08 -14.76 -10.90
N LEU A 61 -134.76 -14.88 -9.61
CA LEU A 61 -133.45 -14.47 -9.07
C LEU A 61 -132.36 -15.56 -9.19
N PRO A 62 -131.08 -15.18 -9.36
CA PRO A 62 -129.92 -16.09 -9.36
C PRO A 62 -129.79 -16.91 -8.06
N LYS A 63 -129.19 -18.11 -8.13
CA LYS A 63 -129.08 -19.05 -6.99
C LYS A 63 -128.37 -18.45 -5.76
N ASP A 64 -127.29 -17.70 -5.93
CA ASP A 64 -126.56 -17.11 -4.80
C ASP A 64 -127.39 -16.06 -4.06
N VAL A 65 -128.06 -15.18 -4.82
CA VAL A 65 -128.96 -14.18 -4.24
C VAL A 65 -130.15 -14.86 -3.57
N LYS A 66 -130.68 -15.97 -4.11
CA LYS A 66 -131.72 -16.77 -3.43
C LYS A 66 -131.25 -17.32 -2.08
N THR A 67 -130.00 -17.79 -1.97
CA THR A 67 -129.48 -18.26 -0.68
C THR A 67 -129.22 -17.14 0.32
N GLN A 68 -128.89 -15.93 -0.14
CA GLN A 68 -128.68 -14.76 0.72
C GLN A 68 -129.99 -14.04 1.10
N THR A 69 -131.07 -14.29 0.37
CA THR A 69 -132.39 -13.67 0.60
C THR A 69 -133.39 -14.61 1.26
N SER A 70 -133.08 -15.89 1.42
CA SER A 70 -133.93 -16.85 2.13
C SER A 70 -133.65 -16.83 3.63
N LEU A 71 -134.67 -16.57 4.46
CA LEU A 71 -134.56 -16.47 5.92
C LEU A 71 -134.05 -17.76 6.60
N SER A 72 -134.24 -18.90 5.96
CA SER A 72 -133.84 -20.23 6.47
C SER A 72 -132.36 -20.57 6.20
N SER A 73 -131.63 -19.73 5.45
CA SER A 73 -130.22 -19.94 5.12
C SER A 73 -129.28 -19.29 6.14
N LYS A 74 -128.17 -19.99 6.47
CA LYS A 74 -127.11 -19.46 7.35
C LYS A 74 -126.35 -18.26 6.76
N ALA A 75 -126.47 -18.02 5.45
CA ALA A 75 -125.80 -16.93 4.74
C ALA A 75 -126.73 -15.74 4.42
N PHE A 76 -127.82 -15.58 5.17
CA PHE A 76 -128.80 -14.52 4.96
C PHE A 76 -128.22 -13.12 5.21
N ASP A 77 -128.38 -12.21 4.24
CA ASP A 77 -128.01 -10.79 4.38
C ASP A 77 -129.26 -9.89 4.31
N PRO A 78 -129.62 -9.23 5.43
CA PRO A 78 -130.78 -8.34 5.50
C PRO A 78 -130.77 -7.19 4.49
N LYS A 79 -129.59 -6.70 4.08
CA LYS A 79 -129.48 -5.57 3.14
C LYS A 79 -129.81 -6.01 1.71
N VAL A 80 -129.32 -7.18 1.33
CA VAL A 80 -129.61 -7.78 0.01
C VAL A 80 -131.08 -8.18 -0.06
N PHE A 81 -131.65 -8.66 1.04
CA PHE A 81 -133.08 -8.95 1.12
C PHE A 81 -133.97 -7.73 0.86
N LEU A 82 -133.75 -6.62 1.58
CA LEU A 82 -134.57 -5.42 1.42
C LEU A 82 -134.42 -4.78 0.03
N SER A 83 -133.19 -4.73 -0.51
CA SER A 83 -132.93 -4.11 -1.81
C SER A 83 -133.49 -4.91 -2.99
N THR A 84 -133.57 -6.24 -2.91
CA THR A 84 -133.96 -7.09 -4.04
C THR A 84 -135.47 -7.35 -4.09
N ILE A 85 -136.13 -7.49 -2.94
CA ILE A 85 -137.54 -7.89 -2.88
C ILE A 85 -138.46 -6.69 -2.66
N HIS A 86 -138.00 -5.67 -1.93
CA HIS A 86 -138.76 -4.47 -1.62
C HIS A 86 -138.00 -3.19 -2.01
N PRO A 87 -137.62 -3.01 -3.29
CA PRO A 87 -136.90 -1.81 -3.74
C PRO A 87 -137.74 -0.52 -3.60
N ASP A 88 -139.07 -0.64 -3.67
CA ASP A 88 -139.99 0.51 -3.66
C ASP A 88 -140.53 0.86 -2.26
N ALA A 89 -140.09 0.17 -1.21
CA ALA A 89 -140.65 0.35 0.12
C ALA A 89 -140.20 1.69 0.75
N THR A 90 -141.16 2.49 1.21
CA THR A 90 -140.87 3.74 1.91
C THR A 90 -140.55 3.47 3.39
N PHE A 91 -139.91 4.42 4.07
CA PHE A 91 -139.55 4.26 5.50
C PHE A 91 -140.77 3.99 6.39
N ALA A 92 -141.94 4.56 6.05
CA ALA A 92 -143.18 4.33 6.78
C ALA A 92 -143.64 2.87 6.69
N ASP A 93 -143.52 2.26 5.50
CA ASP A 93 -143.87 0.85 5.27
C ASP A 93 -142.95 -0.10 6.04
N LEU A 94 -141.64 0.17 6.05
CA LEU A 94 -140.67 -0.60 6.82
C LEU A 94 -140.92 -0.52 8.34
N SER A 95 -141.38 0.62 8.85
CA SER A 95 -141.76 0.77 10.26
C SER A 95 -142.95 -0.12 10.62
N HIS A 96 -143.95 -0.21 9.74
CA HIS A 96 -145.07 -1.14 9.94
C HIS A 96 -144.62 -2.60 9.86
N GLY A 97 -143.72 -2.93 8.93
CA GLY A 97 -143.13 -4.26 8.82
C GLY A 97 -142.37 -4.70 10.08
N ILE A 98 -141.68 -3.77 10.77
CA ILE A 98 -141.02 -4.06 12.05
C ILE A 98 -142.03 -4.40 13.15
N GLN A 99 -143.17 -3.71 13.21
CA GLN A 99 -144.21 -4.01 14.21
C GLN A 99 -144.82 -5.39 13.97
N ASN A 100 -145.08 -5.75 12.72
CA ASN A 100 -145.58 -7.08 12.37
C ASN A 100 -144.56 -8.19 12.70
N LEU A 101 -143.27 -7.94 12.45
CA LEU A 101 -142.22 -8.90 12.78
C LEU A 101 -142.10 -9.12 14.28
N LYS A 102 -142.17 -8.05 15.10
CA LYS A 102 -142.19 -8.18 16.57
C LYS A 102 -143.38 -8.99 17.06
N ALA A 103 -144.57 -8.71 16.53
CA ALA A 103 -145.76 -9.48 16.87
C ALA A 103 -145.62 -10.97 16.50
N SER A 104 -145.04 -11.26 15.33
CA SER A 104 -144.78 -12.65 14.89
C SER A 104 -143.74 -13.36 15.76
N ILE A 105 -142.69 -12.65 16.19
CA ILE A 105 -141.68 -13.19 17.12
C ILE A 105 -142.29 -13.47 18.49
N ASP A 106 -143.10 -12.55 19.03
CA ASP A 106 -143.75 -12.73 20.32
C ASP A 106 -144.70 -13.95 20.28
N GLN A 107 -145.49 -14.09 19.21
CA GLN A 107 -146.35 -15.26 19.00
C GLN A 107 -145.56 -16.57 18.90
N ARG A 108 -144.41 -16.57 18.21
CA ARG A 108 -143.52 -17.74 18.14
C ARG A 108 -142.83 -18.03 19.47
N SER A 109 -142.51 -17.01 20.27
CA SER A 109 -141.88 -17.18 21.59
C SER A 109 -142.81 -17.85 22.61
N GLU A 110 -144.13 -17.60 22.50
CA GLU A 110 -145.15 -18.28 23.28
C GLU A 110 -145.29 -19.75 22.85
N ALA A 111 -145.29 -20.02 21.54
CA ALA A 111 -145.25 -21.38 21.01
C ALA A 111 -143.97 -22.14 21.39
N LEU A 112 -142.82 -21.46 21.49
CA LEU A 112 -141.55 -22.03 21.95
C LEU A 112 -141.55 -22.38 23.44
N LYS A 113 -142.24 -21.61 24.29
CA LYS A 113 -142.42 -21.97 25.71
C LYS A 113 -143.21 -23.26 25.85
N VAL A 114 -144.32 -23.40 25.12
CA VAL A 114 -145.13 -24.63 25.11
C VAL A 114 -144.30 -25.82 24.59
N LEU A 115 -143.50 -25.61 23.53
CA LEU A 115 -142.62 -26.65 23.00
C LEU A 115 -141.54 -27.11 24.01
N VAL A 116 -141.01 -26.17 24.80
CA VAL A 116 -140.01 -26.45 25.86
C VAL A 116 -140.67 -27.10 27.07
N GLU A 117 -141.92 -26.76 27.40
CA GLU A 117 -142.70 -27.48 28.43
C GLU A 117 -143.00 -28.92 28.01
N ASP A 118 -143.44 -29.14 26.76
CA ASP A 118 -143.79 -30.46 26.23
C ASP A 118 -142.57 -31.37 26.00
N ASN A 119 -141.38 -30.80 25.77
CA ASN A 119 -140.15 -31.56 25.48
C ASN A 119 -138.99 -31.21 26.43
N PHE A 120 -139.31 -30.92 27.69
CA PHE A 120 -138.33 -30.49 28.69
C PHE A 120 -137.18 -31.50 28.85
N ASP A 121 -137.48 -32.80 28.83
CA ASP A 121 -136.47 -33.86 28.97
C ASP A 121 -135.40 -33.83 27.88
N ARG A 122 -135.77 -33.52 26.63
CA ARG A 122 -134.79 -33.38 25.55
C ARG A 122 -133.94 -32.14 25.72
N PHE A 123 -134.52 -31.05 26.24
CA PHE A 123 -133.78 -29.83 26.51
C PHE A 123 -132.77 -30.00 27.65
N VAL A 124 -133.15 -30.72 28.71
CA VAL A 124 -132.26 -31.09 29.82
C VAL A 124 -131.16 -32.04 29.32
N ALA A 125 -131.48 -33.00 28.45
CA ALA A 125 -130.47 -33.88 27.85
C ALA A 125 -129.46 -33.11 26.97
N VAL A 126 -129.92 -32.17 26.15
CA VAL A 126 -129.03 -31.30 25.35
C VAL A 126 -128.18 -30.41 26.25
N LYS A 127 -128.75 -29.87 27.33
CA LYS A 127 -127.97 -29.09 28.30
C LYS A 127 -126.94 -29.95 29.04
N ALA A 128 -127.31 -31.15 29.47
CA ALA A 128 -126.43 -32.07 30.18
C ALA A 128 -125.28 -32.57 29.29
N THR A 129 -125.55 -32.83 28.01
CA THR A 129 -124.51 -33.16 27.03
C THR A 129 -123.63 -31.96 26.71
N THR A 130 -124.18 -30.75 26.59
CA THR A 130 -123.40 -29.53 26.38
C THR A 130 -122.48 -29.22 27.58
N ASP A 131 -123.01 -29.34 28.81
CA ASP A 131 -122.23 -29.19 30.04
C ASP A 131 -121.20 -30.33 30.19
N GLY A 132 -121.53 -31.54 29.73
CA GLY A 132 -120.62 -32.69 29.68
C GLY A 132 -119.43 -32.46 28.75
N VAL A 133 -119.68 -32.01 27.52
CA VAL A 133 -118.65 -31.65 26.53
C VAL A 133 -117.79 -30.50 27.06
N TYR A 134 -118.39 -29.50 27.72
CA TYR A 134 -117.64 -28.39 28.31
C TYR A 134 -116.71 -28.86 29.45
N ARG A 135 -117.16 -29.81 30.27
CA ARG A 135 -116.35 -30.40 31.34
C ARG A 135 -115.20 -31.24 30.77
N GLU A 136 -115.48 -32.03 29.73
CA GLU A 136 -114.48 -32.84 29.03
C GLU A 136 -113.41 -32.00 28.32
N MET A 137 -113.78 -30.86 27.72
CA MET A 137 -112.85 -29.90 27.11
C MET A 137 -111.96 -29.16 28.12
N ARG A 138 -112.32 -29.16 29.41
CA ARG A 138 -111.55 -28.53 30.50
C ARG A 138 -110.65 -29.54 31.23
N ASP A 139 -111.17 -30.73 31.51
CA ASP A 139 -110.53 -31.67 32.45
C ASP A 139 -109.66 -32.73 31.75
N THR A 140 -109.88 -33.05 30.47
CA THR A 140 -109.07 -34.04 29.73
C THR A 140 -107.69 -33.49 29.37
N GLU A 141 -106.63 -34.32 29.39
CA GLU A 141 -105.23 -33.86 29.18
C GLU A 141 -104.95 -33.18 27.83
N SER A 142 -105.79 -33.42 26.82
CA SER A 142 -105.71 -32.77 25.50
C SER A 142 -106.77 -31.67 25.28
N GLY A 143 -107.45 -31.22 26.34
CA GLY A 143 -108.52 -30.22 26.27
C GLY A 143 -108.00 -28.79 26.02
N PRO A 144 -108.56 -28.03 25.05
CA PRO A 144 -108.04 -26.72 24.62
C PRO A 144 -108.28 -25.57 25.61
N LEU A 145 -109.01 -25.79 26.71
CA LEU A 145 -109.45 -24.74 27.65
C LEU A 145 -108.72 -24.75 29.01
N ARG A 146 -107.58 -25.43 29.12
CA ARG A 146 -106.74 -25.33 30.33
C ARG A 146 -105.96 -24.00 30.36
N PRO A 147 -105.78 -23.37 31.53
CA PRO A 147 -105.05 -22.10 31.64
C PRO A 147 -103.55 -22.19 31.29
N GLN A 148 -102.98 -23.39 31.15
CA GLN A 148 -101.59 -23.64 30.75
C GLN A 148 -101.42 -24.13 29.30
N ALA A 149 -102.50 -24.31 28.54
CA ALA A 149 -102.41 -24.71 27.15
C ALA A 149 -102.02 -23.50 26.27
N ASN A 150 -100.94 -23.61 25.51
CA ASN A 150 -100.51 -22.58 24.55
C ASN A 150 -101.45 -22.59 23.35
N TYR A 151 -102.59 -21.89 23.44
CA TYR A 151 -103.68 -21.71 22.48
C TYR A 151 -103.28 -21.68 20.98
N GLY A 152 -102.84 -22.80 20.41
CA GLY A 152 -102.32 -22.89 19.04
C GLY A 152 -101.00 -22.15 18.75
N THR A 153 -100.42 -21.43 19.71
CA THR A 153 -99.21 -20.60 19.50
C THR A 153 -97.90 -21.38 19.55
N ALA A 154 -97.92 -22.66 19.94
CA ALA A 154 -96.71 -23.49 20.01
C ALA A 154 -95.97 -23.59 18.67
N ASN A 155 -96.70 -23.71 17.55
CA ASN A 155 -96.08 -23.80 16.23
C ASN A 155 -95.48 -22.45 15.78
N LEU A 156 -96.15 -21.34 16.11
CA LEU A 156 -95.64 -19.99 15.86
C LEU A 156 -94.37 -19.72 16.69
N ASN A 157 -94.37 -20.09 17.97
CA ASN A 157 -93.18 -19.99 18.83
C ASN A 157 -92.03 -20.86 18.32
N GLY A 158 -92.32 -22.04 17.78
CA GLY A 158 -91.32 -22.88 17.12
C GLY A 158 -90.71 -22.22 15.87
N ILE A 159 -91.54 -21.61 15.01
CA ILE A 159 -91.08 -20.87 13.83
C ILE A 159 -90.29 -19.62 14.25
N LEU A 160 -90.76 -18.89 15.26
CA LEU A 160 -90.09 -17.69 15.76
C LEU A 160 -88.72 -18.01 16.39
N ALA A 161 -88.64 -19.10 17.15
CA ALA A 161 -87.39 -19.59 17.74
C ALA A 161 -86.41 -20.08 16.66
N ASN A 162 -86.90 -20.76 15.61
CA ASN A 162 -86.07 -21.13 14.46
C ASN A 162 -85.62 -19.90 13.66
N ALA A 163 -86.48 -18.89 13.51
CA ALA A 163 -86.14 -17.64 12.84
C ALA A 163 -85.11 -16.82 13.64
N SER A 164 -85.22 -16.77 14.97
CA SER A 164 -84.23 -16.12 15.82
C SER A 164 -82.90 -16.86 15.80
N ALA A 165 -82.91 -18.20 15.90
CA ALA A 165 -81.70 -19.00 15.81
C ALA A 165 -81.00 -18.85 14.45
N LYS A 166 -81.77 -18.78 13.35
CA LYS A 166 -81.23 -18.55 12.00
C LYS A 166 -80.74 -17.12 11.80
N ALA A 167 -81.40 -16.14 12.41
CA ALA A 167 -80.93 -14.76 12.44
C ALA A 167 -79.60 -14.65 13.20
N ASP A 168 -79.48 -15.28 14.37
CA ASP A 168 -78.22 -15.30 15.13
C ASP A 168 -77.11 -15.99 14.33
N GLN A 169 -77.40 -17.12 13.67
CA GLN A 169 -76.44 -17.84 12.85
C GLN A 169 -75.93 -17.04 11.64
N VAL A 170 -76.75 -16.16 11.06
CA VAL A 170 -76.38 -15.32 9.90
C VAL A 170 -75.78 -13.98 10.34
N PHE A 171 -76.35 -13.33 11.35
CA PHE A 171 -75.94 -11.99 11.76
C PHE A 171 -74.70 -12.01 12.66
N MET A 172 -74.50 -13.00 13.53
CA MET A 172 -73.31 -13.04 14.40
C MET A 172 -71.99 -13.05 13.61
N PRO A 173 -71.80 -13.90 12.59
CA PRO A 173 -70.58 -13.86 11.77
C PRO A 173 -70.40 -12.52 11.06
N VAL A 174 -71.49 -11.88 10.62
CA VAL A 174 -71.46 -10.59 9.93
C VAL A 174 -71.10 -9.46 10.90
N LEU A 175 -71.67 -9.46 12.11
CA LEU A 175 -71.36 -8.49 13.16
C LEU A 175 -69.94 -8.66 13.67
N GLU A 176 -69.47 -9.89 13.87
CA GLU A 176 -68.08 -10.16 14.21
C GLU A 176 -67.12 -9.73 13.10
N ASN A 177 -67.45 -9.99 11.83
CA ASN A 177 -66.64 -9.54 10.71
C ASN A 177 -66.66 -8.01 10.57
N ASN A 178 -67.79 -7.35 10.86
CA ASN A 178 -67.88 -5.89 10.88
C ASN A 178 -67.03 -5.31 12.03
N LEU A 179 -67.13 -5.87 13.24
CA LEU A 179 -66.29 -5.48 14.39
C LEU A 179 -64.80 -5.74 14.14
N LYS A 180 -64.45 -6.87 13.53
CA LYS A 180 -63.08 -7.15 13.06
C LYS A 180 -62.64 -6.12 12.03
N THR A 181 -63.51 -5.77 11.07
CA THR A 181 -63.23 -4.75 10.04
C THR A 181 -63.07 -3.35 10.64
N ILE A 182 -63.87 -2.96 11.64
CA ILE A 182 -63.74 -1.69 12.35
C ILE A 182 -62.43 -1.66 13.14
N LYS A 183 -62.08 -2.74 13.85
CA LYS A 183 -60.78 -2.84 14.54
C LYS A 183 -59.61 -2.81 13.56
N LEU A 184 -59.71 -3.48 12.41
CA LEU A 184 -58.72 -3.45 11.34
C LEU A 184 -58.62 -2.05 10.70
N ARG A 185 -59.73 -1.36 10.47
CA ARG A 185 -59.73 0.04 9.98
C ARG A 185 -59.15 1.02 11.01
N SER A 186 -59.46 0.83 12.29
CA SER A 186 -58.93 1.67 13.36
C SER A 186 -57.42 1.48 13.54
N THR A 187 -56.97 0.22 13.54
CA THR A 187 -55.53 -0.11 13.57
C THR A 187 -54.82 0.37 12.31
N LEU A 188 -55.38 0.13 11.12
CA LEU A 188 -54.87 0.66 9.86
C LEU A 188 -54.79 2.19 9.89
N GLY A 189 -55.80 2.89 10.43
CA GLY A 189 -55.80 4.34 10.54
C GLY A 189 -54.76 4.89 11.53
N VAL A 190 -54.39 4.12 12.57
CA VAL A 190 -53.24 4.44 13.44
C VAL A 190 -51.94 4.18 12.69
N PHE A 191 -51.82 3.05 11.99
CA PHE A 191 -50.64 2.70 11.19
C PHE A 191 -50.40 3.68 10.03
N GLU A 192 -51.43 4.15 9.34
CA GLU A 192 -51.30 5.11 8.24
C GLU A 192 -50.84 6.48 8.74
N ARG A 193 -51.37 6.94 9.88
CA ARG A 193 -50.99 8.22 10.50
C ARG A 193 -49.61 8.20 11.15
N SER A 194 -49.16 7.04 11.64
CA SER A 194 -47.85 6.85 12.28
C SER A 194 -46.87 6.01 11.45
N LYS A 195 -47.16 5.83 10.16
CA LYS A 195 -46.39 5.03 9.19
C LYS A 195 -44.91 5.39 9.20
N PHE A 196 -44.62 6.68 9.32
CA PHE A 196 -43.26 7.20 9.38
C PHE A 196 -42.50 6.66 10.60
N PHE A 197 -43.07 6.67 11.81
CA PHE A 197 -42.40 6.23 13.04
C PHE A 197 -42.18 4.72 13.10
N PHE A 198 -43.15 3.92 12.66
CA PHE A 198 -43.01 2.46 12.64
C PHE A 198 -42.03 1.97 11.57
N ASN A 199 -41.93 2.68 10.45
CA ASN A 199 -40.95 2.37 9.40
C ASN A 199 -39.60 3.06 9.64
N LEU A 200 -39.48 3.97 10.62
CA LEU A 200 -38.26 4.73 10.88
C LEU A 200 -37.07 3.82 11.26
N PRO A 201 -37.19 2.85 12.20
CA PRO A 201 -36.07 1.94 12.50
C PRO A 201 -35.66 1.11 11.28
N GLY A 202 -36.63 0.63 10.49
CA GLY A 202 -36.37 -0.15 9.27
C GLY A 202 -35.65 0.67 8.21
N SER A 203 -36.18 1.85 7.89
CA SER A 203 -35.57 2.79 6.94
C SER A 203 -34.19 3.28 7.41
N LEU A 204 -34.00 3.45 8.71
CA LEU A 204 -32.71 3.83 9.29
C LEU A 204 -31.72 2.68 9.18
N SER A 205 -32.12 1.45 9.54
CA SER A 205 -31.28 0.26 9.38
C SER A 205 -30.89 0.01 7.92
N GLU A 206 -31.84 0.14 6.98
CA GLU A 206 -31.59 0.01 5.55
C GLU A 206 -30.65 1.11 5.04
N SER A 207 -30.83 2.35 5.52
CA SER A 207 -29.94 3.46 5.16
C SER A 207 -28.53 3.30 5.74
N VAL A 208 -28.40 2.67 6.91
CA VAL A 208 -27.12 2.33 7.55
C VAL A 208 -26.43 1.18 6.82
N GLU A 209 -27.17 0.17 6.34
CA GLU A 209 -26.66 -0.92 5.53
C GLU A 209 -26.21 -0.45 4.13
N LEU A 210 -26.96 0.47 3.52
CA LEU A 210 -26.62 1.07 2.23
C LEU A 210 -25.56 2.18 2.31
N GLY A 211 -25.06 2.50 3.52
CA GLY A 211 -24.02 3.51 3.74
C GLY A 211 -24.45 4.96 3.47
N ARG A 212 -25.77 5.24 3.39
CA ARG A 212 -26.32 6.58 3.11
C ARG A 212 -26.59 7.33 4.41
N TYR A 213 -25.53 7.63 5.13
CA TYR A 213 -25.56 8.20 6.49
C TYR A 213 -26.21 9.59 6.57
N GLU A 214 -26.15 10.41 5.52
CA GLU A 214 -26.83 11.71 5.48
C GLU A 214 -28.36 11.61 5.39
N MET A 215 -28.88 10.57 4.72
CA MET A 215 -30.32 10.36 4.64
C MET A 215 -30.84 9.85 5.98
N ALA A 216 -30.12 8.90 6.58
CA ALA A 216 -30.34 8.42 7.94
C ALA A 216 -30.39 9.58 8.96
N LEU A 217 -29.43 10.51 8.88
CA LEU A 217 -29.36 11.67 9.76
C LEU A 217 -30.54 12.65 9.53
N ARG A 218 -30.93 12.88 8.29
CA ARG A 218 -32.09 13.74 7.97
C ARG A 218 -33.39 13.12 8.48
N ASP A 219 -33.58 11.82 8.31
CA ASP A 219 -34.80 11.14 8.75
C ASP A 219 -34.84 10.99 10.28
N TYR A 220 -33.69 10.82 10.94
CA TYR A 220 -33.56 10.93 12.39
C TYR A 220 -33.87 12.35 12.90
N LYS A 221 -33.33 13.40 12.28
CA LYS A 221 -33.64 14.81 12.64
C LYS A 221 -35.11 15.14 12.42
N LYS A 222 -35.73 14.66 11.35
CA LYS A 222 -37.19 14.79 11.13
C LYS A 222 -37.98 14.03 12.20
N GLY A 223 -37.58 12.81 12.55
CA GLY A 223 -38.20 12.04 13.63
C GLY A 223 -38.10 12.74 15.00
N LYS A 224 -36.91 13.24 15.35
CA LYS A 224 -36.67 13.99 16.59
C LYS A 224 -37.41 15.32 16.62
N TYR A 225 -37.43 16.06 15.50
CA TYR A 225 -38.20 17.30 15.40
C TYR A 225 -39.71 17.05 15.50
N LEU A 226 -40.24 15.99 14.90
CA LEU A 226 -41.66 15.64 15.01
C LEU A 226 -42.03 15.17 16.43
N LEU A 227 -41.09 14.54 17.14
CA LEU A 227 -41.23 14.17 18.55
C LEU A 227 -41.27 15.41 19.46
N ASP A 228 -40.33 16.33 19.27
CA ASP A 228 -40.20 17.54 20.10
C ASP A 228 -41.26 18.61 19.79
N SER A 229 -41.64 18.78 18.52
CA SER A 229 -42.55 19.85 18.10
C SER A 229 -44.03 19.56 18.36
N ARG A 230 -44.48 18.29 18.36
CA ARG A 230 -45.90 17.94 18.54
C ARG A 230 -46.17 16.57 19.21
N PRO A 231 -45.98 16.44 20.53
CA PRO A 231 -46.36 15.22 21.27
C PRO A 231 -47.88 14.97 21.30
N GLY A 232 -48.69 16.02 21.19
CA GLY A 232 -50.13 15.97 21.46
C GLY A 232 -51.06 15.73 20.26
N GLN A 233 -50.58 15.81 19.02
CA GLN A 233 -51.45 15.73 17.83
C GLN A 233 -51.29 14.44 17.01
N LEU A 234 -50.36 13.57 17.40
CA LEU A 234 -50.29 12.18 16.93
C LEU A 234 -51.32 11.29 17.64
N LEU A 235 -52.00 11.81 18.67
CA LEU A 235 -52.99 11.11 19.50
C LEU A 235 -54.26 11.96 19.68
N ALA A 236 -54.96 12.25 18.58
CA ALA A 236 -56.33 12.74 18.69
C ALA A 236 -57.26 11.58 19.07
N VAL A 237 -57.66 11.57 20.34
CA VAL A 237 -58.90 10.96 20.84
C VAL A 237 -60.02 11.34 19.87
N GLY A 238 -60.67 10.33 19.27
CA GLY A 238 -61.93 10.55 18.57
C GLY A 238 -62.96 11.09 19.56
N ASN A 239 -63.52 12.26 19.24
CA ASN A 239 -64.62 12.98 19.87
C ASN A 239 -64.71 13.02 21.40
N LYS A 240 -64.76 14.25 21.94
CA LYS A 240 -65.25 14.55 23.28
C LYS A 240 -66.75 14.20 23.39
N SER A 241 -67.06 12.92 23.59
CA SER A 241 -68.30 12.44 24.20
C SER A 241 -68.19 10.93 24.43
N GLU A 242 -67.42 10.53 25.44
CA GLU A 242 -67.80 9.47 26.42
C GLU A 242 -66.62 9.21 27.39
N PRO A 243 -66.86 9.05 28.71
CA PRO A 243 -65.80 8.86 29.69
C PRO A 243 -65.52 7.36 29.98
N ALA A 244 -64.33 7.11 30.52
CA ALA A 244 -63.94 5.94 31.33
C ALA A 244 -63.27 4.69 30.68
N GLY A 245 -62.71 4.77 29.46
CA GLY A 245 -61.89 3.66 28.89
C GLY A 245 -60.50 4.02 28.31
N GLY A 246 -60.22 5.31 28.05
CA GLY A 246 -59.12 5.73 27.18
C GLY A 246 -57.70 5.76 27.79
N ALA A 247 -57.55 5.82 29.12
CA ALA A 247 -56.24 6.03 29.75
C ALA A 247 -55.28 4.83 29.59
N ARG A 248 -55.80 3.60 29.54
CA ARG A 248 -54.97 2.39 29.43
C ARG A 248 -54.37 2.23 28.02
N ASN A 249 -55.13 2.62 26.99
CA ASN A 249 -54.70 2.58 25.60
C ASN A 249 -53.65 3.67 25.30
N ASP A 250 -53.78 4.87 25.88
CA ASP A 250 -52.80 5.95 25.74
C ASP A 250 -51.46 5.60 26.38
N VAL A 251 -51.48 4.94 27.55
CA VAL A 251 -50.26 4.44 28.22
C VAL A 251 -49.62 3.29 27.44
N GLN A 252 -50.41 2.39 26.86
CA GLN A 252 -49.90 1.31 26.01
C GLN A 252 -49.26 1.86 24.71
N GLN A 253 -49.88 2.86 24.08
CA GLN A 253 -49.35 3.48 22.88
C GLN A 253 -48.03 4.21 23.18
N LYS A 254 -47.95 4.98 24.28
CA LYS A 254 -46.69 5.58 24.75
C LYS A 254 -45.59 4.55 25.02
N ARG A 255 -45.93 3.38 25.56
CA ARG A 255 -44.97 2.27 25.76
C ARG A 255 -44.52 1.62 24.45
N VAL A 256 -45.41 1.48 23.46
CA VAL A 256 -45.04 0.97 22.14
C VAL A 256 -44.15 1.97 21.41
N PHE A 257 -44.45 3.27 21.49
CA PHE A 257 -43.59 4.32 20.93
C PHE A 257 -42.24 4.40 21.63
N ALA A 258 -42.18 4.28 22.97
CA ALA A 258 -40.91 4.21 23.70
C ALA A 258 -40.05 3.04 23.21
N LYS A 259 -40.63 1.84 23.05
CA LYS A 259 -39.90 0.69 22.50
C LYS A 259 -39.42 0.88 21.06
N VAL A 260 -40.21 1.54 20.21
CA VAL A 260 -39.81 1.85 18.83
C VAL A 260 -38.69 2.89 18.84
N TRP A 261 -38.76 3.89 19.71
CA TRP A 261 -37.72 4.91 19.85
C TRP A 261 -36.43 4.34 20.45
N ASP A 262 -36.52 3.45 21.43
CA ASP A 262 -35.38 2.68 21.96
C ASP A 262 -34.71 1.87 20.82
N ALA A 263 -35.50 1.31 19.91
CA ALA A 263 -34.96 0.63 18.72
C ALA A 263 -34.29 1.62 17.75
N VAL A 264 -34.85 2.83 17.56
CA VAL A 264 -34.22 3.91 16.76
C VAL A 264 -32.89 4.33 17.40
N GLU A 265 -32.86 4.57 18.71
CA GLU A 265 -31.64 4.93 19.45
C GLU A 265 -30.61 3.81 19.41
N ALA A 266 -31.02 2.54 19.51
CA ALA A 266 -30.15 1.39 19.35
C ALA A 266 -29.54 1.33 17.93
N THR A 267 -30.34 1.52 16.88
CA THR A 267 -29.83 1.60 15.50
C THR A 267 -28.92 2.81 15.28
N MET A 268 -29.16 3.92 15.99
CA MET A 268 -28.31 5.10 15.89
C MET A 268 -26.99 4.95 16.64
N LYS A 269 -26.99 4.24 17.77
CA LYS A 269 -25.79 3.83 18.48
C LYS A 269 -24.98 2.80 17.68
N ASP A 270 -25.65 1.88 16.97
CA ASP A 270 -25.00 0.98 16.00
C ASP A 270 -24.37 1.80 14.87
N MET A 271 -25.09 2.75 14.28
CA MET A 271 -24.55 3.69 13.28
C MET A 271 -23.35 4.48 13.82
N GLN A 272 -23.42 5.01 15.03
CA GLN A 272 -22.30 5.70 15.68
C GLN A 272 -21.10 4.78 15.89
N SER A 273 -21.31 3.54 16.34
CA SER A 273 -20.24 2.54 16.49
C SER A 273 -19.61 2.16 15.15
N ARG A 274 -20.41 2.06 14.08
CA ARG A 274 -19.93 1.79 12.72
C ARG A 274 -19.19 2.98 12.13
N LEU A 275 -19.68 4.20 12.33
CA LEU A 275 -19.02 5.42 11.84
C LEU A 275 -17.72 5.70 12.61
N THR A 276 -17.67 5.46 13.93
CA THR A 276 -16.44 5.54 14.72
C THR A 276 -15.46 4.43 14.38
N ALA A 277 -15.92 3.21 14.07
CA ALA A 277 -15.07 2.16 13.51
C ALA A 277 -14.54 2.54 12.11
N GLN A 278 -15.36 3.14 11.26
CA GLN A 278 -14.96 3.64 9.94
C GLN A 278 -13.98 4.83 10.02
N LEU A 279 -14.07 5.68 11.05
CA LEU A 279 -13.06 6.72 11.31
C LEU A 279 -11.70 6.15 11.71
N ARG A 280 -11.69 4.98 12.36
CA ARG A 280 -10.45 4.27 12.71
C ARG A 280 -9.83 3.57 11.49
N GLU A 281 -10.53 3.51 10.35
CA GLU A 281 -10.00 2.94 9.11
C GLU A 281 -9.25 4.00 8.29
N PRO A 282 -7.93 3.85 8.11
CA PRO A 282 -7.05 4.87 7.53
C PRO A 282 -6.95 4.80 6.01
N LYS A 283 -7.61 3.85 5.35
CA LYS A 283 -7.53 3.64 3.88
C LYS A 283 -8.53 4.49 3.07
N ARG A 284 -9.32 5.33 3.72
CA ARG A 284 -10.41 6.09 3.09
C ARG A 284 -10.00 7.53 2.81
N SER A 285 -10.50 8.13 1.73
CA SER A 285 -10.11 9.49 1.34
C SER A 285 -10.44 10.52 2.42
N VAL A 286 -9.57 11.50 2.61
CA VAL A 286 -9.69 12.58 3.61
C VAL A 286 -11.04 13.31 3.50
N GLU A 287 -11.61 13.46 2.31
CA GLU A 287 -12.92 14.10 2.10
C GLU A 287 -14.10 13.28 2.64
N GLU A 288 -14.04 11.95 2.56
CA GLU A 288 -15.05 11.07 3.13
C GLU A 288 -14.93 10.97 4.65
N GLN A 289 -13.70 11.07 5.16
CA GLN A 289 -13.42 11.16 6.59
C GLN A 289 -13.86 12.51 7.16
N GLU A 290 -13.64 13.63 6.46
CA GLU A 290 -14.17 14.96 6.83
C GLU A 290 -15.70 14.97 6.86
N LYS A 291 -16.36 14.39 5.84
CA LYS A 291 -17.83 14.23 5.83
C LYS A 291 -18.33 13.33 6.96
N THR A 292 -17.61 12.26 7.28
CA THR A 292 -17.96 11.36 8.39
C THR A 292 -17.81 12.04 9.74
N ILE A 293 -16.75 12.84 9.90
CA ILE A 293 -16.54 13.71 11.08
C ILE A 293 -17.68 14.72 11.19
N GLU A 294 -18.06 15.40 10.10
CA GLU A 294 -19.20 16.33 10.09
C GLU A 294 -20.50 15.63 10.51
N ILE A 295 -20.80 14.45 9.97
CA ILE A 295 -22.00 13.66 10.30
C ILE A 295 -22.00 13.26 11.79
N LEU A 296 -20.85 12.87 12.34
CA LEU A 296 -20.73 12.49 13.75
C LEU A 296 -20.84 13.68 14.71
N LEU A 297 -20.27 14.82 14.33
CA LEU A 297 -20.33 16.07 15.10
C LEU A 297 -21.74 16.70 15.05
N GLU A 298 -22.53 16.37 14.03
CA GLU A 298 -23.97 16.65 13.98
C GLU A 298 -24.84 15.69 14.81
N LEU A 299 -24.33 14.51 15.19
CA LEU A 299 -25.05 13.50 15.97
C LEU A 299 -24.92 13.69 17.48
N ASP A 300 -23.71 14.00 17.95
CA ASP A 300 -23.44 14.20 19.37
C ASP A 300 -22.48 15.38 19.60
N PRO A 301 -22.86 16.38 20.43
CA PRO A 301 -21.96 17.46 20.86
C PRO A 301 -20.98 17.06 21.97
N THR A 302 -20.98 15.79 22.42
CA THR A 302 -20.38 15.37 23.69
C THR A 302 -19.02 14.68 23.56
N ASP A 303 -18.81 13.88 22.51
CA ASP A 303 -17.50 13.29 22.19
C ASP A 303 -16.87 14.09 21.06
N ASP A 304 -15.63 14.55 21.22
CA ASP A 304 -14.86 15.19 20.15
C ASP A 304 -14.39 14.12 19.14
N PRO A 305 -15.11 13.92 18.01
CA PRO A 305 -14.81 12.86 17.07
C PRO A 305 -13.49 13.14 16.34
N VAL A 306 -13.05 14.40 16.34
CA VAL A 306 -11.79 14.84 15.76
C VAL A 306 -10.62 14.37 16.61
N SER A 307 -10.71 14.43 17.94
CA SER A 307 -9.68 13.89 18.83
C SER A 307 -9.51 12.37 18.64
N ILE A 308 -10.62 11.62 18.55
CA ILE A 308 -10.61 10.16 18.33
C ILE A 308 -10.00 9.81 16.96
N TYR A 309 -10.34 10.58 15.92
CA TYR A 309 -9.75 10.41 14.59
C TYR A 309 -8.25 10.72 14.60
N LEU A 310 -7.83 11.85 15.17
CA LEU A 310 -6.42 12.23 15.22
C LEU A 310 -5.59 11.26 16.05
N GLU A 311 -6.11 10.76 17.17
CA GLU A 311 -5.46 9.73 17.97
C GLU A 311 -5.32 8.41 17.19
N ALA A 312 -6.39 7.95 16.54
CA ALA A 312 -6.36 6.73 15.74
C ALA A 312 -5.39 6.85 14.55
N GLN A 313 -5.35 7.99 13.87
CA GLN A 313 -4.41 8.26 12.78
C GLN A 313 -2.97 8.33 13.28
N HIS A 314 -2.71 8.93 14.45
CA HIS A 314 -1.39 8.95 15.05
C HIS A 314 -0.91 7.52 15.42
N GLN A 315 -1.75 6.72 16.06
CA GLN A 315 -1.43 5.32 16.39
C GLN A 315 -1.23 4.47 15.13
N HIS A 316 -2.06 4.67 14.11
CA HIS A 316 -1.92 3.99 12.84
C HIS A 316 -0.61 4.37 12.14
N LEU A 317 -0.29 5.65 12.05
CA LEU A 317 0.95 6.15 11.46
C LEU A 317 2.17 5.52 12.12
N ARG A 318 2.20 5.50 13.45
CA ARG A 318 3.27 4.86 14.22
C ARG A 318 3.37 3.36 13.94
N SER A 319 2.24 2.66 13.91
CA SER A 319 2.22 1.22 13.61
C SER A 319 2.68 0.91 12.19
N VAL A 320 2.28 1.70 11.20
CA VAL A 320 2.70 1.53 9.80
C VAL A 320 4.18 1.85 9.63
N MET A 321 4.68 2.91 10.25
CA MET A 321 6.11 3.24 10.24
C MET A 321 6.95 2.10 10.81
N GLN A 322 6.55 1.56 11.98
CA GLN A 322 7.26 0.44 12.60
C GLN A 322 7.19 -0.83 11.74
N LYS A 323 6.01 -1.20 11.22
CA LYS A 323 5.88 -2.37 10.33
C LYS A 323 6.67 -2.23 9.03
N THR A 324 6.74 -1.02 8.49
CA THR A 324 7.53 -0.72 7.29
C THR A 324 9.02 -0.87 7.59
N LEU A 325 9.47 -0.40 8.75
CA LEU A 325 10.83 -0.62 9.24
C LEU A 325 11.13 -2.11 9.40
N ASP A 326 10.35 -2.82 10.21
CA ASP A 326 10.59 -4.24 10.53
C ASP A 326 10.60 -5.09 9.24
N GLY A 327 9.65 -4.84 8.33
CA GLY A 327 9.59 -5.51 7.04
C GLY A 327 10.77 -5.17 6.13
N GLY A 328 11.26 -3.94 6.15
CA GLY A 328 12.44 -3.54 5.38
C GLY A 328 13.75 -4.09 5.96
N VAL A 329 13.92 -4.06 7.28
CA VAL A 329 15.08 -4.65 7.98
C VAL A 329 15.14 -6.15 7.68
N ALA A 330 14.02 -6.87 7.75
CA ALA A 330 13.98 -8.28 7.37
C ALA A 330 14.41 -8.53 5.90
N ARG A 331 14.04 -7.65 4.95
CA ARG A 331 14.51 -7.75 3.55
C ARG A 331 16.01 -7.52 3.43
N ILE A 332 16.56 -6.58 4.21
CA ILE A 332 18.00 -6.30 4.25
C ILE A 332 18.74 -7.52 4.81
N GLU A 333 18.28 -8.08 5.94
CA GLU A 333 18.87 -9.27 6.54
C GLU A 333 18.85 -10.48 5.59
N VAL A 334 17.74 -10.74 4.91
CA VAL A 334 17.64 -11.81 3.91
C VAL A 334 18.64 -11.59 2.77
N SER A 335 18.79 -10.36 2.30
CA SER A 335 19.75 -10.01 1.24
C SER A 335 21.20 -10.19 1.72
N GLN A 336 21.51 -9.76 2.94
CA GLN A 336 22.83 -9.93 3.57
C GLN A 336 23.18 -11.41 3.79
N ILE A 337 22.22 -12.24 4.24
CA ILE A 337 22.41 -13.68 4.39
C ILE A 337 22.64 -14.33 3.02
N GLY A 338 21.87 -13.96 2.01
CA GLY A 338 22.07 -14.40 0.62
C GLY A 338 23.45 -14.04 0.08
N GLN A 339 23.98 -12.86 0.42
CA GLN A 339 25.34 -12.45 0.05
C GLN A 339 26.43 -13.23 0.80
N ARG A 340 26.27 -13.46 2.11
CA ARG A 340 27.22 -14.26 2.92
C ARG A 340 27.25 -15.72 2.48
N GLN A 341 26.12 -16.28 2.02
CA GLN A 341 26.02 -17.65 1.54
C GLN A 341 26.56 -17.86 0.12
N LYS A 342 26.69 -16.81 -0.70
CA LYS A 342 27.32 -16.88 -2.04
C LYS A 342 28.85 -17.12 -2.00
N GLY A 343 29.42 -17.37 -0.82
CA GLY A 343 30.80 -17.80 -0.60
C GLY A 343 31.69 -16.67 -0.08
N GLY A 344 32.75 -17.04 0.66
CA GLY A 344 33.79 -16.12 1.08
C GLY A 344 34.48 -15.53 -0.16
N VAL A 345 34.07 -14.33 -0.54
CA VAL A 345 34.62 -13.58 -1.68
C VAL A 345 36.09 -13.32 -1.36
N GLY A 346 37.00 -14.02 -2.04
CA GLY A 346 38.42 -13.74 -1.93
C GLY A 346 38.72 -12.33 -2.41
N GLU A 347 39.86 -11.76 -2.00
CA GLU A 347 40.30 -10.41 -2.42
C GLU A 347 40.28 -10.24 -3.96
N LYS A 348 40.55 -11.32 -4.71
CA LYS A 348 40.44 -11.37 -6.18
C LYS A 348 39.02 -11.12 -6.71
N ASP A 349 38.00 -11.64 -6.06
CA ASP A 349 36.62 -11.43 -6.53
C ASP A 349 36.12 -10.02 -6.19
N ARG A 350 36.60 -9.43 -5.08
CA ARG A 350 36.39 -8.00 -4.77
C ARG A 350 37.06 -7.10 -5.80
N ALA A 351 38.31 -7.38 -6.16
CA ALA A 351 39.02 -6.65 -7.21
C ALA A 351 38.29 -6.75 -8.58
N ARG A 352 37.70 -7.90 -8.91
CA ARG A 352 36.89 -8.05 -10.14
C ARG A 352 35.63 -7.19 -10.14
N ASP A 353 34.94 -7.11 -9.01
CA ASP A 353 33.78 -6.23 -8.88
C ASP A 353 34.19 -4.76 -9.03
N LEU A 354 35.28 -4.35 -8.37
CA LEU A 354 35.83 -3.01 -8.48
C LEU A 354 36.16 -2.63 -9.93
N GLN A 355 36.83 -3.52 -10.68
CA GLN A 355 37.14 -3.30 -12.10
C GLN A 355 35.87 -3.08 -12.95
N LYS A 356 34.82 -3.86 -12.71
CA LYS A 356 33.53 -3.73 -13.42
C LYS A 356 32.87 -2.40 -13.07
N SER A 357 32.81 -2.04 -11.79
CA SER A 357 32.19 -0.81 -11.33
C SER A 357 32.92 0.45 -11.83
N MET A 358 34.24 0.38 -11.97
CA MET A 358 35.04 1.48 -12.55
C MET A 358 34.73 1.70 -14.03
N ARG A 359 34.63 0.63 -14.83
CA ARG A 359 34.23 0.73 -16.25
C ARG A 359 32.82 1.30 -16.40
N LEU A 360 31.91 0.97 -15.49
CA LEU A 360 30.55 1.53 -15.46
C LEU A 360 30.55 3.02 -15.10
N THR A 361 31.50 3.48 -14.28
CA THR A 361 31.62 4.90 -13.89
C THR A 361 31.99 5.81 -15.07
N GLU A 362 32.68 5.28 -16.08
CA GLU A 362 32.97 6.01 -17.32
C GLU A 362 31.75 6.10 -18.27
N ALA A 363 30.73 5.27 -18.08
CA ALA A 363 29.52 5.26 -18.92
C ALA A 363 28.49 6.31 -18.46
N MET A 364 27.86 7.00 -19.42
CA MET A 364 26.80 7.99 -19.16
C MET A 364 25.55 7.40 -18.48
N ASP A 365 25.24 6.11 -18.74
CA ASP A 365 24.15 5.35 -18.12
C ASP A 365 24.70 4.22 -17.24
N ALA A 366 25.34 4.59 -16.12
CA ALA A 366 25.97 3.64 -15.21
C ALA A 366 24.92 2.81 -14.44
N ASN A 367 24.70 1.55 -14.86
CA ASN A 367 23.82 0.63 -14.13
C ASN A 367 24.63 -0.27 -13.17
N PHE A 368 24.63 0.08 -11.88
CA PHE A 368 25.32 -0.65 -10.82
C PHE A 368 24.58 -1.88 -10.29
N ASP A 369 23.42 -2.22 -10.86
CA ASP A 369 22.53 -3.30 -10.38
C ASP A 369 23.15 -4.70 -10.40
N LYS A 370 24.21 -4.89 -11.18
CA LYS A 370 24.92 -6.18 -11.31
C LYS A 370 26.15 -6.29 -10.40
N CYS A 371 26.49 -5.23 -9.67
CA CYS A 371 27.65 -5.20 -8.78
C CYS A 371 27.35 -5.89 -7.44
N VAL A 372 28.40 -6.40 -6.80
CA VAL A 372 28.29 -7.04 -5.48
C VAL A 372 27.80 -6.02 -4.46
N GLY A 373 26.72 -6.38 -3.74
CA GLY A 373 26.12 -5.54 -2.69
C GLY A 373 24.97 -4.67 -3.18
N ALA A 374 24.73 -4.58 -4.50
CA ALA A 374 23.66 -3.76 -5.07
C ALA A 374 22.26 -4.16 -4.60
N GLU A 375 21.97 -5.45 -4.43
CA GLU A 375 20.69 -5.95 -3.91
C GLU A 375 20.40 -5.40 -2.50
N THR A 376 21.40 -5.44 -1.62
CA THR A 376 21.29 -4.92 -0.24
C THR A 376 21.17 -3.39 -0.24
N TRP A 377 21.95 -2.70 -1.08
CA TRP A 377 21.83 -1.24 -1.23
C TRP A 377 20.46 -0.79 -1.74
N LYS A 378 19.88 -1.52 -2.70
CA LYS A 378 18.51 -1.31 -3.18
C LYS A 378 17.49 -1.53 -2.07
N ALA A 379 17.63 -2.59 -1.28
CA ALA A 379 16.74 -2.84 -0.15
C ALA A 379 16.79 -1.70 0.88
N ILE A 380 17.97 -1.13 1.14
CA ILE A 380 18.14 0.05 2.00
C ILE A 380 17.45 1.27 1.37
N TYR A 381 17.68 1.53 0.09
CA TYR A 381 17.03 2.63 -0.63
C TYR A 381 15.50 2.51 -0.64
N ASP A 382 14.98 1.34 -0.98
CA ASP A 382 13.54 1.07 -1.02
C ASP A 382 12.90 1.19 0.36
N LEU A 383 13.60 0.81 1.43
CA LEU A 383 13.14 1.02 2.80
C LEU A 383 13.07 2.51 3.14
N VAL A 384 14.14 3.28 2.89
CA VAL A 384 14.15 4.72 3.15
C VAL A 384 13.05 5.40 2.34
N LYS A 385 12.93 5.07 1.05
CA LYS A 385 11.87 5.58 0.17
C LYS A 385 10.48 5.25 0.69
N SER A 386 10.20 4.00 1.05
CA SER A 386 8.89 3.59 1.59
C SER A 386 8.56 4.32 2.89
N LEU A 387 9.54 4.51 3.77
CA LEU A 387 9.36 5.23 5.04
C LEU A 387 9.10 6.72 4.79
N SER A 388 9.87 7.34 3.88
CA SER A 388 9.69 8.72 3.46
C SER A 388 8.34 8.96 2.76
N GLU A 389 7.88 8.07 1.89
CA GLU A 389 6.56 8.13 1.23
C GLU A 389 5.42 7.95 2.24
N THR A 390 5.60 7.07 3.22
CA THR A 390 4.61 6.87 4.29
C THR A 390 4.40 8.15 5.09
N ILE A 391 5.48 8.83 5.51
CA ILE A 391 5.34 10.06 6.28
C ILE A 391 4.87 11.25 5.44
N THR A 392 5.40 11.42 4.22
CA THR A 392 5.00 12.51 3.32
C THR A 392 3.58 12.33 2.79
N GLY A 393 3.05 11.11 2.68
CA GLY A 393 1.66 10.87 2.30
C GLY A 393 0.66 11.09 3.43
N SER A 394 0.98 10.67 4.65
CA SER A 394 0.03 10.66 5.78
C SER A 394 0.07 11.90 6.65
N LEU A 395 1.27 12.45 6.91
CA LEU A 395 1.45 13.57 7.83
C LEU A 395 0.85 14.89 7.32
N PRO A 396 0.95 15.27 6.02
CA PRO A 396 0.27 16.46 5.52
C PRO A 396 -1.25 16.37 5.64
N ASN A 397 -1.81 15.18 5.44
CA ASN A 397 -3.26 14.94 5.57
C ASN A 397 -3.70 15.07 7.03
N PHE A 398 -2.96 14.47 7.96
CA PHE A 398 -3.16 14.65 9.40
C PHE A 398 -3.09 16.13 9.80
N TRP A 399 -2.06 16.85 9.34
CA TRP A 399 -1.87 18.26 9.65
C TRP A 399 -2.95 19.15 9.05
N ARG A 400 -3.44 18.83 7.84
CA ARG A 400 -4.57 19.54 7.20
C ARG A 400 -5.83 19.43 8.05
N VAL A 401 -6.19 18.23 8.52
CA VAL A 401 -7.37 18.02 9.36
C VAL A 401 -7.21 18.70 10.72
N ALA A 402 -6.04 18.59 11.35
CA ALA A 402 -5.74 19.27 12.61
C ALA A 402 -5.83 20.80 12.48
N LYS A 403 -5.35 21.36 11.36
CA LYS A 403 -5.45 22.80 11.07
C LYS A 403 -6.89 23.23 10.76
N ASN A 404 -7.64 22.45 9.97
CA ASN A 404 -9.06 22.70 9.68
C ASN A 404 -9.91 22.71 10.98
N HIS A 405 -9.56 21.85 11.94
CA HIS A 405 -10.17 21.85 13.27
C HIS A 405 -9.79 23.08 14.10
N ALA A 406 -8.51 23.46 14.12
CA ALA A 406 -8.04 24.66 14.82
C ALA A 406 -8.63 25.96 14.22
N GLU A 407 -8.90 25.98 12.91
CA GLU A 407 -9.55 27.10 12.21
C GLU A 407 -11.09 27.11 12.40
N GLY A 408 -11.64 26.10 13.09
CA GLY A 408 -13.05 26.05 13.48
C GLY A 408 -14.02 25.65 12.36
N LYS A 409 -13.56 24.97 11.29
CA LYS A 409 -14.45 24.46 10.23
C LYS A 409 -15.44 23.41 10.73
N PHE A 410 -15.04 22.65 11.75
CA PHE A 410 -15.86 21.59 12.35
C PHE A 410 -16.72 22.07 13.54
N VAL A 411 -16.81 23.38 13.80
CA VAL A 411 -17.70 23.92 14.84
C VAL A 411 -19.04 24.31 14.22
N ASN A 412 -20.11 23.68 14.72
CA ASN A 412 -21.50 23.90 14.29
C ASN A 412 -21.84 25.40 14.10
N SER A 413 -22.34 25.78 12.92
CA SER A 413 -22.77 27.16 12.60
C SER A 413 -23.83 27.72 13.57
N LYS A 414 -24.50 26.88 14.36
CA LYS A 414 -25.48 27.30 15.38
C LYS A 414 -24.85 27.90 16.63
N THR A 415 -23.59 27.60 16.95
CA THR A 415 -22.90 28.17 18.13
C THR A 415 -22.41 29.60 17.89
N ARG A 416 -22.38 30.07 16.63
CA ARG A 416 -22.01 31.46 16.30
C ARG A 416 -23.10 32.48 16.61
N LEU A 417 -24.37 32.07 16.73
CA LEU A 417 -25.50 33.00 16.85
C LEU A 417 -25.96 33.24 18.30
N GLY A 418 -25.35 32.57 19.29
CA GLY A 418 -25.73 32.68 20.70
C GLY A 418 -24.68 33.31 21.64
N ALA A 419 -23.44 33.50 21.19
CA ALA A 419 -22.40 34.11 22.00
C ALA A 419 -22.30 35.61 21.71
N SER A 420 -22.91 36.41 22.58
CA SER A 420 -22.66 37.85 22.68
C SER A 420 -21.15 38.12 22.73
N ALA A 421 -20.71 39.10 21.94
CA ALA A 421 -19.35 39.61 21.86
C ALA A 421 -18.69 39.71 23.25
N GLY A 422 -17.67 38.89 23.52
CA GLY A 422 -16.96 38.98 24.80
C GLY A 422 -15.99 37.87 25.22
N GLN A 423 -15.89 36.73 24.53
CA GLN A 423 -14.88 35.71 24.87
C GLN A 423 -14.13 35.19 23.64
N ASN A 424 -12.93 35.74 23.45
CA ASN A 424 -11.86 35.16 22.63
C ASN A 424 -11.39 33.84 23.27
N VAL A 425 -12.14 32.76 23.07
CA VAL A 425 -11.62 31.40 23.24
C VAL A 425 -12.03 30.61 22.00
N GLY A 426 -11.37 30.92 20.88
CA GLY A 426 -11.09 29.83 19.95
C GLY A 426 -10.09 28.91 20.66
N PRO A 427 -10.26 27.58 20.66
CA PRO A 427 -9.15 26.74 21.05
C PRO A 427 -8.07 27.02 19.99
N GLY A 428 -7.01 27.74 20.36
CA GLY A 428 -5.77 27.66 19.59
C GLY A 428 -5.47 26.18 19.36
N MET A 429 -4.86 25.84 18.20
CA MET A 429 -4.46 24.47 17.85
C MET A 429 -4.18 23.65 19.11
N SER A 430 -4.99 22.63 19.41
CA SER A 430 -4.83 21.84 20.63
C SER A 430 -3.37 21.45 20.77
N ALA A 431 -2.73 21.85 21.88
CA ALA A 431 -1.31 21.59 22.11
C ALA A 431 -0.98 20.10 21.92
N GLN A 432 -1.95 19.24 22.18
CA GLN A 432 -1.92 17.80 21.95
C GLN A 432 -1.76 17.42 20.47
N ASN A 433 -2.52 18.04 19.55
CA ASN A 433 -2.45 17.73 18.12
C ASN A 433 -1.09 18.12 17.52
N LYS A 434 -0.53 19.24 18.01
CA LYS A 434 0.82 19.67 17.64
C LYS A 434 1.87 18.71 18.24
N ALA A 435 1.69 18.26 19.48
CA ALA A 435 2.57 17.28 20.10
C ALA A 435 2.59 15.94 19.34
N TRP A 436 1.43 15.42 18.92
CA TRP A 436 1.35 14.19 18.12
C TRP A 436 2.01 14.31 16.75
N ALA A 437 1.91 15.48 16.11
CA ALA A 437 2.60 15.74 14.85
C ALA A 437 4.12 15.81 15.01
N VAL A 438 4.60 16.42 16.11
CA VAL A 438 6.03 16.45 16.47
C VAL A 438 6.52 15.06 16.84
N GLU A 439 5.77 14.29 17.61
CA GLU A 439 6.13 12.92 17.99
C GLU A 439 6.23 12.00 16.77
N ALA A 440 5.34 12.15 15.78
CA ALA A 440 5.44 11.40 14.52
C ALA A 440 6.70 11.74 13.73
N LEU A 441 7.10 13.03 13.72
CA LEU A 441 8.35 13.47 13.10
C LEU A 441 9.58 12.97 13.87
N ASP A 442 9.56 13.05 15.20
CA ASP A 442 10.64 12.55 16.06
C ASP A 442 10.78 11.03 15.96
N ALA A 443 9.66 10.30 15.84
CA ALA A 443 9.66 8.87 15.56
C ALA A 443 10.35 8.58 14.21
N TYR A 444 10.02 9.30 13.13
CA TYR A 444 10.70 9.14 11.84
C TYR A 444 12.19 9.45 11.92
N ILE A 445 12.57 10.55 12.57
CA ILE A 445 13.97 10.91 12.80
C ILE A 445 14.69 9.80 13.58
N SER A 446 14.06 9.27 14.62
CA SER A 446 14.61 8.19 15.44
C SER A 446 14.75 6.88 14.66
N LEU A 447 13.76 6.51 13.83
CA LEU A 447 13.81 5.30 13.00
C LEU A 447 14.95 5.37 11.96
N ILE A 448 15.10 6.51 11.28
CA ILE A 448 16.22 6.72 10.34
C ILE A 448 17.56 6.76 11.09
N SER A 449 17.61 7.39 12.26
CA SER A 449 18.82 7.44 13.08
C SER A 449 19.23 6.05 13.55
N HIS A 450 18.26 5.20 13.90
CA HIS A 450 18.52 3.80 14.25
C HIS A 450 18.99 3.00 13.03
N LEU A 451 18.39 3.18 11.86
CA LEU A 451 18.77 2.47 10.63
C LEU A 451 20.23 2.69 10.23
N PHE A 452 20.70 3.94 10.30
CA PHE A 452 22.07 4.30 9.94
C PHE A 452 23.01 4.42 11.13
N SER A 453 22.55 4.05 12.34
CA SER A 453 23.31 4.23 13.60
C SER A 453 23.89 5.64 13.72
N LEU A 454 23.09 6.66 13.39
CA LEU A 454 23.53 8.05 13.30
C LEU A 454 23.98 8.54 14.67
N THR A 455 25.25 8.91 14.77
CA THR A 455 25.84 9.58 15.93
C THR A 455 26.05 11.04 15.58
N ASP A 456 26.03 11.94 16.58
CA ASP A 456 26.24 13.36 16.34
C ASP A 456 27.59 13.65 15.67
N VAL A 457 27.56 14.51 14.63
CA VAL A 457 28.76 14.93 13.87
C VAL A 457 29.89 15.39 14.79
N SER A 458 29.56 16.17 15.83
CA SER A 458 30.52 16.71 16.81
C SER A 458 31.36 15.64 17.52
N ILE A 459 30.83 14.44 17.68
CA ILE A 459 31.50 13.29 18.31
C ILE A 459 32.34 12.57 17.26
N LEU A 460 31.78 12.35 16.08
CA LEU A 460 32.42 11.61 14.99
C LEU A 460 33.62 12.36 14.38
N THR A 461 33.57 13.69 14.31
CA THR A 461 34.71 14.51 13.85
C THR A 461 35.95 14.36 14.75
N ARG A 462 35.77 13.97 16.02
CA ARG A 462 36.87 13.77 16.98
C ARG A 462 37.44 12.35 16.99
N GLN A 463 36.81 11.40 16.29
CA GLN A 463 37.23 10.00 16.28
C GLN A 463 37.90 9.61 14.95
N PRO A 464 38.93 8.73 14.99
CA PRO A 464 39.54 8.18 13.78
C PRO A 464 38.54 7.35 12.96
N LEU A 465 38.91 6.95 11.72
CA LEU A 465 38.05 6.03 10.93
C LEU A 465 37.87 4.74 11.72
N PRO A 466 36.62 4.27 11.89
CA PRO A 466 36.37 2.91 12.31
C PRO A 466 37.16 1.97 11.40
N MET A 467 37.94 1.07 11.98
CA MET A 467 38.69 0.06 11.22
C MET A 467 37.78 -1.02 10.62
N GLN A 468 36.48 -1.00 10.96
CA GLN A 468 35.46 -1.93 10.50
C GLN A 468 34.28 -1.15 9.91
N GLN A 469 33.73 -1.67 8.82
CA GLN A 469 32.53 -1.14 8.19
C GLN A 469 31.33 -1.26 9.15
N PRO A 470 30.44 -0.26 9.22
CA PRO A 470 29.21 -0.36 10.00
C PRO A 470 28.34 -1.54 9.56
N ASP A 471 27.62 -2.17 10.50
CA ASP A 471 26.85 -3.42 10.27
C ASP A 471 25.78 -3.32 9.17
N TRP A 472 25.27 -2.11 8.90
CA TRP A 472 24.28 -1.86 7.86
C TRP A 472 24.90 -1.80 6.45
N VAL A 473 26.22 -1.62 6.32
CA VAL A 473 26.93 -1.55 5.05
C VAL A 473 27.07 -2.96 4.47
N PRO A 474 26.72 -3.18 3.18
CA PRO A 474 26.89 -4.49 2.55
C PRO A 474 28.37 -4.89 2.53
N THR A 475 28.65 -6.10 3.00
CA THR A 475 30.01 -6.67 2.97
C THR A 475 30.49 -6.81 1.52
N ASN A 476 31.74 -6.43 1.26
CA ASN A 476 32.38 -6.53 -0.07
C ASN A 476 31.81 -5.60 -1.14
N THR A 477 31.16 -4.49 -0.75
CA THR A 477 30.77 -3.44 -1.71
C THR A 477 31.99 -2.72 -2.28
N SER A 478 31.90 -2.28 -3.53
CA SER A 478 32.86 -1.37 -4.17
C SER A 478 32.48 0.10 -3.92
N SER A 479 33.47 1.00 -3.90
CA SER A 479 33.33 2.43 -3.63
C SER A 479 32.41 3.16 -4.61
N PRO A 480 32.49 2.97 -5.95
CA PRO A 480 31.57 3.62 -6.88
C PRO A 480 30.11 3.16 -6.68
N THR A 481 29.88 1.88 -6.40
CA THR A 481 28.54 1.33 -6.15
C THR A 481 27.95 1.90 -4.86
N ALA A 482 28.74 1.90 -3.78
CA ALA A 482 28.33 2.51 -2.51
C ALA A 482 28.03 4.02 -2.69
N ALA A 483 28.91 4.75 -3.38
CA ALA A 483 28.74 6.17 -3.63
C ALA A 483 27.44 6.50 -4.39
N HIS A 484 27.09 5.69 -5.40
CA HIS A 484 25.85 5.84 -6.16
C HIS A 484 24.61 5.70 -5.28
N TYR A 485 24.48 4.58 -4.55
CA TYR A 485 23.29 4.35 -3.72
C TYR A 485 23.22 5.28 -2.49
N LEU A 486 24.37 5.66 -1.92
CA LEU A 486 24.41 6.69 -0.85
C LEU A 486 23.93 8.05 -1.36
N ARG A 487 24.23 8.41 -2.61
CA ARG A 487 23.73 9.64 -3.23
C ARG A 487 22.22 9.59 -3.47
N GLU A 488 21.70 8.48 -4.00
CA GLU A 488 20.27 8.32 -4.26
C GLU A 488 19.46 8.31 -2.96
N THR A 489 19.92 7.59 -1.93
CA THR A 489 19.29 7.58 -0.60
C THR A 489 19.31 8.96 0.06
N LEU A 490 20.44 9.68 -0.02
CA LEU A 490 20.52 11.05 0.50
C LEU A 490 19.56 12.00 -0.23
N THR A 491 19.42 11.86 -1.56
CA THR A 491 18.52 12.69 -2.36
C THR A 491 17.07 12.51 -1.91
N GLN A 492 16.62 11.26 -1.76
CA GLN A 492 15.29 10.94 -1.25
C GLN A 492 15.05 11.52 0.15
N LEU A 493 16.06 11.44 1.03
CA LEU A 493 15.97 11.95 2.39
C LEU A 493 15.90 13.48 2.42
N VAL A 494 16.67 14.16 1.56
CA VAL A 494 16.62 15.63 1.38
C VAL A 494 15.24 16.07 0.87
N GLU A 495 14.68 15.39 -0.13
CA GLU A 495 13.33 15.69 -0.65
C GLU A 495 12.28 15.50 0.43
N ALA A 496 12.29 14.37 1.14
CA ALA A 496 11.38 14.11 2.25
C ALA A 496 11.50 15.16 3.36
N CYS A 497 12.73 15.52 3.76
CA CYS A 497 12.94 16.57 4.77
C CYS A 497 12.45 17.94 4.29
N ASN A 498 12.66 18.30 3.02
CA ASN A 498 12.15 19.55 2.45
C ASN A 498 10.62 19.58 2.49
N ASP A 499 9.94 18.51 2.08
CA ASP A 499 8.48 18.40 2.11
C ASP A 499 7.94 18.51 3.53
N LEU A 500 8.55 17.81 4.49
CA LEU A 500 8.17 17.89 5.91
C LEU A 500 8.44 19.29 6.50
N ALA A 501 9.48 19.99 6.04
CA ALA A 501 9.78 21.35 6.45
C ALA A 501 8.73 22.36 5.95
N THR A 502 8.13 22.13 4.77
CA THR A 502 7.05 23.00 4.26
C THR A 502 5.81 23.01 5.16
N LEU A 503 5.58 21.92 5.91
CA LEU A 503 4.42 21.79 6.81
C LEU A 503 4.53 22.69 8.06
N GLY A 504 5.75 23.12 8.42
CA GLY A 504 6.00 24.02 9.56
C GLY A 504 5.67 23.44 10.94
N ILE A 505 5.60 22.11 11.05
CA ILE A 505 5.16 21.38 12.24
C ILE A 505 6.23 21.38 13.34
N ALA A 506 7.49 21.10 12.97
CA ALA A 506 8.63 20.98 13.88
C ALA A 506 9.66 22.11 13.69
N SER A 507 10.57 22.24 14.66
CA SER A 507 11.72 23.12 14.53
C SER A 507 12.59 22.64 13.37
N ALA A 508 12.81 23.48 12.36
CA ALA A 508 13.70 23.19 11.24
C ALA A 508 15.12 22.75 11.66
N SER A 509 15.49 22.94 12.94
CA SER A 509 16.75 22.46 13.52
C SER A 509 16.86 20.93 13.62
N SER A 510 15.79 20.19 13.96
CA SER A 510 15.88 18.73 14.12
C SER A 510 16.06 18.02 12.78
N LEU A 511 15.32 18.44 11.76
CA LEU A 511 15.48 17.94 10.37
C LEU A 511 16.85 18.30 9.79
N ARG A 512 17.38 19.50 10.08
CA ARG A 512 18.76 19.86 9.71
C ARG A 512 19.80 18.99 10.42
N GLY A 513 19.59 18.69 11.71
CA GLY A 513 20.46 17.80 12.48
C GLY A 513 20.50 16.40 11.88
N LEU A 514 19.33 15.83 11.54
CA LEU A 514 19.25 14.54 10.86
C LEU A 514 20.02 14.54 9.54
N LEU A 515 19.81 15.55 8.68
CA LEU A 515 20.49 15.67 7.40
C LEU A 515 22.02 15.79 7.56
N ALA A 516 22.48 16.60 8.52
CA ALA A 516 23.90 16.76 8.79
C ALA A 516 24.54 15.46 9.28
N ASN A 517 23.89 14.76 10.24
CA ASN A 517 24.35 13.48 10.77
C ASN A 517 24.36 12.40 9.68
N ALA A 518 23.31 12.32 8.85
CA ALA A 518 23.24 11.35 7.74
C ALA A 518 24.34 11.58 6.70
N ARG A 519 24.57 12.84 6.29
CA ARG A 519 25.65 13.18 5.36
C ARG A 519 27.02 12.81 5.90
N PHE A 520 27.28 13.11 7.18
CA PHE A 520 28.57 12.80 7.78
C PHE A 520 28.81 11.29 7.84
N SER A 521 27.81 10.52 8.26
CA SER A 521 27.86 9.06 8.25
C SER A 521 28.10 8.50 6.84
N PHE A 522 27.41 9.02 5.82
CA PHE A 522 27.56 8.55 4.43
C PHE A 522 28.95 8.88 3.86
N VAL A 523 29.47 10.09 4.14
CA VAL A 523 30.84 10.46 3.77
C VAL A 523 31.86 9.57 4.48
N GLN A 524 31.64 9.26 5.76
CA GLN A 524 32.51 8.38 6.52
C GLN A 524 32.53 6.96 5.94
N VAL A 525 31.37 6.38 5.60
CA VAL A 525 31.28 5.07 4.94
C VAL A 525 31.99 5.08 3.60
N LEU A 526 31.79 6.11 2.77
CA LEU A 526 32.48 6.23 1.49
C LEU A 526 34.01 6.29 1.68
N CYS A 527 34.49 7.04 2.67
CA CYS A 527 35.92 7.12 2.98
C CYS A 527 36.51 5.76 3.41
N ILE A 528 35.78 4.96 4.20
CA ILE A 528 36.23 3.62 4.61
C ILE A 528 36.34 2.70 3.39
N VAL A 529 35.27 2.63 2.58
CA VAL A 529 35.26 1.75 1.39
C VAL A 529 36.30 2.20 0.36
N TRP A 530 36.51 3.51 0.20
CA TRP A 530 37.56 4.04 -0.67
C TRP A 530 38.96 3.60 -0.23
N GLN A 531 39.26 3.64 1.08
CA GLN A 531 40.55 3.17 1.60
C GLN A 531 40.73 1.65 1.46
N GLU A 532 39.67 0.86 1.65
CA GLU A 532 39.72 -0.59 1.44
C GLU A 532 39.97 -0.93 -0.04
N ASP A 533 39.27 -0.27 -0.96
CA ASP A 533 39.42 -0.51 -2.39
C ASP A 533 40.81 -0.07 -2.90
N ALA A 534 41.38 1.01 -2.34
CA ALA A 534 42.73 1.45 -2.67
C ALA A 534 43.79 0.38 -2.34
N LYS A 535 43.58 -0.42 -1.28
CA LYS A 535 44.48 -1.54 -0.93
C LYS A 535 44.36 -2.70 -1.90
N LEU A 536 43.21 -2.92 -2.52
CA LEU A 536 43.01 -3.98 -3.52
C LEU A 536 43.47 -3.56 -4.92
N PHE A 537 43.79 -2.28 -5.10
CA PHE A 537 44.00 -1.69 -6.42
C PHE A 537 45.19 -2.28 -7.16
N HIS A 538 46.27 -2.65 -6.46
CA HIS A 538 47.44 -3.28 -7.07
C HIS A 538 47.11 -4.60 -7.79
N MET A 539 45.99 -5.27 -7.45
CA MET A 539 45.56 -6.51 -8.09
C MET A 539 44.88 -6.29 -9.46
N LEU A 540 44.52 -5.05 -9.79
CA LEU A 540 43.85 -4.68 -11.04
C LEU A 540 44.86 -4.48 -12.19
N GLU A 541 46.14 -4.26 -11.90
CA GLU A 541 47.15 -4.01 -12.92
C GLU A 541 47.37 -5.26 -13.79
N ASP A 542 47.16 -5.11 -15.10
CA ASP A 542 47.39 -6.12 -16.12
C ASP A 542 48.63 -5.82 -16.98
N TRP A 543 49.34 -4.73 -16.68
CA TRP A 543 50.56 -4.23 -17.34
C TRP A 543 50.35 -3.90 -18.82
N THR A 544 49.12 -3.59 -19.21
CA THR A 544 48.81 -3.13 -20.56
C THR A 544 49.42 -1.75 -20.79
N LEU A 545 50.24 -1.65 -21.85
CA LEU A 545 50.95 -0.41 -22.18
C LEU A 545 49.99 0.63 -22.75
N ASN A 546 50.13 1.88 -22.29
CA ASN A 546 49.35 3.00 -22.78
C ASN A 546 49.81 3.41 -24.19
N PRO A 547 48.91 3.48 -25.19
CA PRO A 547 49.26 3.94 -26.54
C PRO A 547 49.58 5.44 -26.63
N GLU A 548 49.08 6.26 -25.71
CA GLU A 548 49.25 7.72 -25.74
C GLU A 548 50.59 8.18 -25.12
N GLU A 549 51.05 7.50 -24.07
CA GLU A 549 52.24 7.87 -23.30
C GLU A 549 53.24 6.70 -23.29
N GLN A 550 54.37 6.87 -23.96
CA GLN A 550 55.40 5.83 -24.10
C GLN A 550 55.92 5.39 -22.72
N ALA A 551 55.77 4.09 -22.42
CA ALA A 551 56.27 3.40 -21.22
C ALA A 551 55.45 3.56 -19.91
N THR A 552 54.16 3.87 -19.99
CA THR A 552 53.23 3.81 -18.83
C THR A 552 52.14 2.77 -19.03
N THR A 553 51.48 2.33 -17.96
CA THR A 553 50.35 1.39 -18.02
C THR A 553 48.99 2.10 -18.05
N LEU A 554 47.99 1.47 -18.69
CA LEU A 554 46.60 1.95 -18.71
C LEU A 554 45.97 2.04 -17.30
N HIS A 555 46.47 1.24 -16.37
CA HIS A 555 46.10 1.26 -14.95
C HIS A 555 46.19 2.65 -14.32
N LEU A 556 47.15 3.49 -14.75
CA LEU A 556 47.28 4.85 -14.23
C LEU A 556 46.05 5.72 -14.55
N ARG A 557 45.41 5.50 -15.70
CA ARG A 557 44.16 6.19 -16.07
C ARG A 557 43.01 5.72 -15.19
N GLU A 558 42.94 4.42 -14.91
CA GLU A 558 41.92 3.84 -14.04
C GLU A 558 41.93 4.46 -12.63
N ILE A 559 43.12 4.72 -12.06
CA ILE A 559 43.28 5.41 -10.76
C ILE A 559 42.67 6.81 -10.80
N VAL A 560 43.00 7.57 -11.85
CA VAL A 560 42.55 8.95 -11.99
C VAL A 560 41.04 9.01 -12.04
N VAL A 561 40.41 8.10 -12.79
CA VAL A 561 38.96 7.99 -12.89
C VAL A 561 38.34 7.64 -11.53
N LEU A 562 38.89 6.65 -10.82
CA LEU A 562 38.39 6.24 -9.50
C LEU A 562 38.50 7.37 -8.46
N HIS A 563 39.69 7.95 -8.30
CA HIS A 563 39.92 9.04 -7.33
C HIS A 563 39.05 10.26 -7.63
N LYS A 564 38.94 10.64 -8.91
CA LYS A 564 38.12 11.77 -9.32
C LYS A 564 36.63 11.51 -9.09
N SER A 565 36.15 10.30 -9.38
CA SER A 565 34.76 9.92 -9.14
C SER A 565 34.45 9.92 -7.65
N ASN A 566 35.26 9.25 -6.82
CA ASN A 566 35.05 9.19 -5.38
C ASN A 566 35.12 10.58 -4.73
N ALA A 567 36.08 11.42 -5.10
CA ALA A 567 36.17 12.80 -4.62
C ALA A 567 34.94 13.62 -5.04
N ARG A 568 34.46 13.48 -6.28
CA ARG A 568 33.23 14.14 -6.74
C ARG A 568 32.01 13.69 -5.94
N GLN A 569 31.84 12.38 -5.73
CA GLN A 569 30.70 11.86 -4.97
C GLN A 569 30.78 12.29 -3.50
N ALA A 570 31.96 12.27 -2.88
CA ALA A 570 32.16 12.76 -1.53
C ALA A 570 31.84 14.26 -1.41
N PHE A 571 32.19 15.07 -2.42
CA PHE A 571 31.81 16.48 -2.49
C PHE A 571 30.28 16.66 -2.51
N HIS A 572 29.57 15.88 -3.33
CA HIS A 572 28.10 15.93 -3.37
C HIS A 572 27.46 15.48 -2.05
N LEU A 573 27.94 14.37 -1.46
CA LEU A 573 27.44 13.86 -0.18
C LEU A 573 27.67 14.85 0.97
N ALA A 574 28.78 15.59 0.96
CA ALA A 574 29.10 16.59 1.96
C ALA A 574 28.31 17.92 1.78
N GLY A 575 27.40 17.99 0.80
CA GLY A 575 26.56 19.17 0.55
C GLY A 575 27.21 20.22 -0.37
N GLY A 576 28.28 19.85 -1.08
CA GLY A 576 28.90 20.70 -2.10
C GLY A 576 27.94 21.00 -3.26
N ARG A 577 27.88 22.27 -3.66
CA ARG A 577 26.96 22.71 -4.72
C ARG A 577 27.57 22.52 -6.11
N SER A 578 26.84 21.81 -6.96
CA SER A 578 27.09 21.68 -8.40
C SER A 578 25.73 21.59 -9.12
N ALA A 579 25.69 21.79 -10.44
CA ALA A 579 24.45 21.79 -11.24
C ALA A 579 23.63 20.47 -11.15
N SER A 580 24.19 19.41 -10.56
CA SER A 580 23.60 18.06 -10.44
C SER A 580 23.24 17.66 -8.99
N THR A 581 23.43 18.53 -8.00
CA THR A 581 23.08 18.25 -6.60
C THR A 581 21.67 18.78 -6.29
N PRO A 582 20.75 17.96 -5.74
CA PRO A 582 19.43 18.44 -5.32
C PRO A 582 19.56 19.49 -4.21
N VAL A 583 18.77 20.55 -4.29
CA VAL A 583 18.85 21.69 -3.38
C VAL A 583 18.07 21.39 -2.10
N SER A 584 18.75 21.29 -0.96
CA SER A 584 18.10 21.25 0.35
C SER A 584 17.65 22.67 0.74
N ALA A 585 16.35 22.95 0.69
CA ALA A 585 15.78 24.25 1.07
C ALA A 585 15.98 24.57 2.57
N LEU A 586 16.19 23.54 3.39
CA LEU A 586 16.46 23.63 4.82
C LEU A 586 17.80 24.30 5.15
N GLU A 587 18.80 24.18 4.29
CA GLU A 587 20.18 24.64 4.52
C GLU A 587 20.55 25.90 3.73
N VAL A 588 19.60 26.40 2.93
CA VAL A 588 19.74 27.68 2.23
C VAL A 588 19.67 28.81 3.25
N SER A 589 20.83 29.35 3.62
CA SER A 589 20.89 30.71 4.14
C SER A 589 20.41 31.68 3.04
N ARG A 590 19.39 32.50 3.32
CA ARG A 590 18.78 33.45 2.35
C ARG A 590 19.80 34.37 1.67
N LYS A 591 21.02 34.52 2.22
CA LYS A 591 22.11 35.35 1.69
C LYS A 591 22.96 34.72 0.57
N HIS A 592 22.86 33.42 0.29
CA HIS A 592 23.76 32.72 -0.64
C HIS A 592 22.98 31.76 -1.55
N ARG A 593 22.02 32.25 -2.33
CA ARG A 593 21.28 31.41 -3.31
C ARG A 593 22.03 31.12 -4.61
N THR A 594 23.12 31.86 -4.88
CA THR A 594 23.80 31.88 -6.20
C THR A 594 25.30 31.62 -6.15
N ALA A 595 25.90 31.44 -4.96
CA ALA A 595 27.34 31.16 -4.82
C ALA A 595 27.57 29.67 -4.54
N GLU A 596 28.62 29.09 -5.14
CA GLU A 596 29.21 27.81 -4.76
C GLU A 596 29.37 27.80 -3.23
N GLN A 597 28.66 26.90 -2.54
CA GLN A 597 28.84 26.77 -1.10
C GLN A 597 30.07 25.87 -0.87
N PRO A 598 31.07 26.33 -0.12
CA PRO A 598 32.17 25.48 0.30
C PRO A 598 31.65 24.38 1.23
N VAL A 599 32.18 23.17 1.06
CA VAL A 599 31.96 22.03 1.96
C VAL A 599 32.42 22.40 3.38
N PRO A 600 31.68 22.06 4.45
CA PRO A 600 32.10 22.39 5.80
C PRO A 600 33.47 21.76 6.14
N PRO A 601 34.33 22.45 6.91
CA PRO A 601 35.73 22.07 7.08
C PRO A 601 35.92 20.69 7.72
N GLU A 602 34.97 20.26 8.56
CA GLU A 602 34.98 18.95 9.21
C GLU A 602 34.89 17.79 8.20
N PHE A 603 34.02 17.93 7.19
CA PHE A 603 33.91 16.97 6.09
C PHE A 603 35.15 16.99 5.22
N THR A 604 35.66 18.19 4.93
CA THR A 604 36.84 18.36 4.08
C THR A 604 38.09 17.73 4.67
N GLN A 605 38.33 17.88 5.98
CA GLN A 605 39.45 17.21 6.65
C GLN A 605 39.34 15.68 6.55
N ARG A 606 38.11 15.16 6.69
CA ARG A 606 37.83 13.72 6.61
C ARG A 606 38.11 13.15 5.23
N ILE A 607 37.61 13.83 4.21
CA ILE A 607 37.75 13.42 2.81
C ILE A 607 39.22 13.59 2.38
N LYS A 608 39.88 14.67 2.81
CA LYS A 608 41.31 14.89 2.58
C LYS A 608 42.14 13.72 3.11
N GLY A 609 41.90 13.30 4.35
CA GLY A 609 42.59 12.14 4.93
C GLY A 609 42.38 10.87 4.12
N ALA A 610 41.14 10.57 3.75
CA ALA A 610 40.83 9.39 2.93
C ALA A 610 41.47 9.43 1.53
N PHE A 611 41.47 10.61 0.89
CA PHE A 611 42.11 10.83 -0.41
C PHE A 611 43.62 10.60 -0.35
N LEU A 612 44.30 11.14 0.67
CA LEU A 612 45.74 10.97 0.85
C LEU A 612 46.09 9.52 1.21
N ASP A 613 45.38 8.91 2.15
CA ASP A 613 45.58 7.51 2.55
C ASP A 613 45.39 6.56 1.37
N ALA A 614 44.41 6.82 0.49
CA ALA A 614 44.21 6.05 -0.73
C ALA A 614 45.38 6.22 -1.73
N LEU A 615 45.94 7.42 -1.86
CA LEU A 615 47.14 7.64 -2.68
C LEU A 615 48.38 6.94 -2.09
N TYR A 616 48.55 6.95 -0.76
CA TYR A 616 49.62 6.22 -0.09
C TYR A 616 49.46 4.70 -0.25
N ALA A 617 48.24 4.17 -0.10
CA ALA A 617 47.95 2.76 -0.33
C ALA A 617 48.24 2.36 -1.80
N PHE A 618 47.98 3.26 -2.75
CA PHE A 618 48.33 3.03 -4.15
C PHE A 618 49.86 2.99 -4.37
N LEU A 619 50.59 3.95 -3.78
CA LEU A 619 52.05 3.98 -3.84
C LEU A 619 52.68 2.70 -3.25
N ASP A 620 52.17 2.24 -2.10
CA ASP A 620 52.58 0.97 -1.48
C ASP A 620 52.21 -0.23 -2.35
N GLY A 621 51.01 -0.21 -2.93
CA GLY A 621 50.52 -1.22 -3.87
C GLY A 621 51.41 -1.37 -5.11
N LEU A 622 51.92 -0.27 -5.68
CA LEU A 622 52.87 -0.31 -6.81
C LEU A 622 54.19 -1.00 -6.43
N VAL A 623 54.68 -0.79 -5.21
CA VAL A 623 55.90 -1.43 -4.71
C VAL A 623 55.66 -2.92 -4.48
N HIS A 624 54.54 -3.27 -3.84
CA HIS A 624 54.14 -4.66 -3.66
C HIS A 624 54.04 -5.39 -5.01
N LEU A 625 53.41 -4.74 -5.98
CA LEU A 625 53.25 -5.28 -7.32
C LEU A 625 54.60 -5.50 -8.04
N ALA A 626 55.56 -4.59 -7.88
CA ALA A 626 56.88 -4.67 -8.50
C ALA A 626 57.66 -5.92 -8.07
N PHE A 627 57.47 -6.39 -6.84
CA PHE A 627 58.19 -7.55 -6.26
C PHE A 627 57.35 -8.83 -6.18
N SER A 628 56.03 -8.75 -6.31
CA SER A 628 55.13 -9.90 -6.30
C SER A 628 55.31 -10.81 -7.52
N ASP A 629 54.68 -11.98 -7.55
CA ASP A 629 54.58 -12.79 -8.77
C ASP A 629 53.45 -12.29 -9.67
N TYR A 630 53.64 -12.41 -10.99
CA TYR A 630 52.61 -12.00 -11.95
C TYR A 630 51.39 -12.94 -11.86
N SER A 631 50.31 -12.44 -11.27
CA SER A 631 49.04 -13.15 -11.10
C SER A 631 47.88 -12.30 -11.64
N PRO A 632 47.58 -12.36 -12.94
CA PRO A 632 46.50 -11.56 -13.52
C PRO A 632 45.13 -11.96 -12.97
N LEU A 633 44.25 -10.96 -12.89
CA LEU A 633 42.89 -11.11 -12.36
C LEU A 633 41.98 -11.96 -13.27
N GLU A 634 42.16 -11.80 -14.59
CA GLU A 634 41.49 -12.56 -15.64
C GLU A 634 42.53 -13.24 -16.56
N PRO A 635 42.79 -14.54 -16.38
CA PRO A 635 43.80 -15.27 -17.16
C PRO A 635 43.52 -15.36 -18.67
N ARG A 636 42.27 -15.07 -19.09
CA ARG A 636 41.83 -15.18 -20.50
C ARG A 636 42.09 -13.92 -21.31
N THR A 637 42.23 -12.78 -20.64
CA THR A 637 42.34 -11.44 -21.24
C THR A 637 43.71 -10.81 -20.97
N ALA A 638 44.36 -11.17 -19.86
CA ALA A 638 45.70 -10.70 -19.55
C ALA A 638 46.76 -11.48 -20.34
N LEU A 639 47.31 -10.84 -21.37
CA LEU A 639 48.44 -11.37 -22.13
C LEU A 639 49.71 -11.26 -21.27
N SER A 640 50.46 -12.35 -21.14
CA SER A 640 51.79 -12.29 -20.50
C SER A 640 52.79 -11.49 -21.34
N VAL A 641 52.53 -11.38 -22.65
CA VAL A 641 53.36 -10.67 -23.61
C VAL A 641 52.59 -9.47 -24.14
N GLN A 642 53.07 -8.26 -23.83
CA GLN A 642 52.45 -7.00 -24.20
C GLN A 642 53.19 -6.39 -25.40
N THR A 643 52.45 -5.93 -26.41
CA THR A 643 53.06 -5.29 -27.60
C THR A 643 53.38 -3.83 -27.31
N VAL A 644 54.60 -3.38 -27.64
CA VAL A 644 54.99 -1.98 -27.44
C VAL A 644 54.31 -1.07 -28.47
N PRO A 645 53.53 -0.05 -28.03
CA PRO A 645 52.90 0.89 -28.95
C PRO A 645 53.94 1.62 -29.82
N GLY A 646 53.75 1.60 -31.14
CA GLY A 646 54.59 2.31 -32.09
C GLY A 646 55.88 1.59 -32.52
N HIS A 647 56.16 0.36 -32.05
CA HIS A 647 57.29 -0.47 -32.53
C HIS A 647 56.79 -1.86 -32.95
N PRO A 648 56.42 -2.06 -34.23
CA PRO A 648 55.96 -3.35 -34.73
C PRO A 648 57.01 -4.45 -34.48
N GLY A 649 56.64 -5.50 -33.76
CA GLY A 649 57.52 -6.66 -33.48
C GLY A 649 58.31 -6.60 -32.16
N THR A 650 58.19 -5.54 -31.36
CA THR A 650 58.78 -5.51 -30.00
C THR A 650 57.71 -5.89 -28.98
N SER A 651 57.97 -6.93 -28.21
CA SER A 651 57.04 -7.46 -27.21
C SER A 651 57.72 -7.58 -25.85
N VAL A 652 56.97 -7.28 -24.79
CA VAL A 652 57.44 -7.21 -23.42
C VAL A 652 56.82 -8.36 -22.63
N ASP A 653 57.64 -9.24 -22.05
CA ASP A 653 57.17 -10.32 -21.19
C ASP A 653 57.05 -9.83 -19.74
N VAL A 654 55.81 -9.76 -19.26
CA VAL A 654 55.45 -9.25 -17.93
C VAL A 654 55.78 -10.27 -16.83
N ARG A 655 56.08 -11.53 -17.17
CA ARG A 655 56.55 -12.52 -16.17
C ARG A 655 57.94 -12.19 -15.65
N ASP A 656 58.74 -11.49 -16.45
CA ASP A 656 60.06 -11.07 -16.05
C ASP A 656 59.98 -9.99 -14.95
N LEU A 657 60.72 -10.23 -13.86
CA LEU A 657 60.76 -9.34 -12.70
C LEU A 657 61.40 -7.99 -13.08
N ASP A 658 62.44 -8.00 -13.91
CA ASP A 658 63.14 -6.79 -14.32
C ASP A 658 62.25 -5.86 -15.13
N THR A 659 61.51 -6.44 -16.07
CA THR A 659 60.49 -5.74 -16.85
C THR A 659 59.45 -5.06 -15.96
N ARG A 660 58.91 -5.77 -14.96
CA ARG A 660 57.90 -5.21 -14.04
C ARG A 660 58.46 -4.11 -13.16
N VAL A 661 59.68 -4.26 -12.63
CA VAL A 661 60.33 -3.21 -11.85
C VAL A 661 60.56 -1.95 -12.71
N LEU A 662 61.01 -2.09 -13.96
CA LEU A 662 61.21 -0.97 -14.86
C LEU A 662 59.90 -0.23 -15.19
N LEU A 663 58.81 -0.98 -15.45
CA LEU A 663 57.48 -0.40 -15.68
C LEU A 663 56.91 0.27 -14.42
N SER A 664 57.12 -0.32 -13.23
CA SER A 664 56.72 0.33 -11.97
C SER A 664 57.46 1.64 -11.73
N VAL A 665 58.76 1.70 -12.06
CA VAL A 665 59.57 2.92 -11.93
C VAL A 665 59.10 4.01 -12.92
N THR A 666 58.79 3.66 -14.17
CA THR A 666 58.23 4.64 -15.11
C THR A 666 56.83 5.09 -14.71
N ASN A 667 55.99 4.16 -14.24
CA ASN A 667 54.66 4.48 -13.72
C ASN A 667 54.74 5.45 -12.53
N LEU A 668 55.63 5.19 -11.57
CA LEU A 668 55.86 6.04 -10.40
C LEU A 668 56.40 7.42 -10.79
N SER A 669 57.31 7.50 -11.76
CA SER A 669 57.81 8.77 -12.28
C SER A 669 56.71 9.58 -12.97
N HIS A 670 55.81 8.94 -13.71
CA HIS A 670 54.68 9.63 -14.34
C HIS A 670 53.64 10.06 -13.31
N LEU A 671 53.35 9.18 -12.35
CA LEU A 671 52.43 9.44 -11.25
C LEU A 671 52.84 10.67 -10.44
N SER A 672 54.11 10.73 -10.01
CA SER A 672 54.66 11.85 -9.22
C SER A 672 54.75 13.17 -9.99
N ARG A 673 55.09 13.13 -11.28
CA ARG A 673 55.29 14.36 -12.09
C ARG A 673 54.00 14.96 -12.63
N VAL A 674 53.02 14.12 -12.98
CA VAL A 674 51.83 14.55 -13.75
C VAL A 674 50.55 14.28 -12.97
N ILE A 675 50.33 13.05 -12.53
CA ILE A 675 49.02 12.61 -12.01
C ILE A 675 48.74 13.16 -10.61
N ILE A 676 49.63 12.94 -9.63
CA ILE A 676 49.45 13.41 -8.26
C ILE A 676 49.30 14.93 -8.20
N PRO A 677 50.17 15.75 -8.85
CA PRO A 677 49.98 17.20 -8.87
C PRO A 677 48.65 17.62 -9.49
N SER A 678 48.21 16.96 -10.56
CA SER A 678 46.92 17.23 -11.21
C SER A 678 45.73 16.89 -10.31
N LEU A 679 45.75 15.72 -9.66
CA LEU A 679 44.69 15.28 -8.74
C LEU A 679 44.62 16.18 -7.49
N VAL A 680 45.77 16.50 -6.89
CA VAL A 680 45.84 17.38 -5.72
C VAL A 680 45.38 18.79 -6.06
N LYS A 681 45.72 19.31 -7.24
CA LYS A 681 45.23 20.61 -7.71
C LYS A 681 43.71 20.60 -7.91
N GLN A 682 43.16 19.60 -8.60
CA GLN A 682 41.71 19.47 -8.77
C GLN A 682 40.98 19.34 -7.43
N PHE A 683 41.55 18.62 -6.46
CA PHE A 683 41.01 18.52 -5.10
C PHE A 683 41.09 19.85 -4.36
N SER A 684 42.23 20.53 -4.42
CA SER A 684 42.46 21.85 -3.80
C SER A 684 41.48 22.89 -4.33
N ASP A 685 41.26 22.92 -5.65
CA ASP A 685 40.32 23.83 -6.31
C ASP A 685 38.87 23.50 -5.92
N ALA A 686 38.48 22.22 -5.90
CA ALA A 686 37.11 21.80 -5.58
C ALA A 686 36.73 22.01 -4.10
N TYR A 687 37.65 21.74 -3.18
CA TYR A 687 37.40 21.84 -1.74
C TYR A 687 37.87 23.16 -1.11
N LEU A 688 38.53 24.03 -1.88
CA LEU A 688 39.10 25.31 -1.45
C LEU A 688 40.07 25.16 -0.26
N VAL A 689 40.96 24.16 -0.33
CA VAL A 689 41.96 23.83 0.72
C VAL A 689 43.38 23.86 0.17
N LYS A 690 44.32 24.34 1.01
CA LYS A 690 45.75 24.30 0.71
C LYS A 690 46.33 22.91 0.96
N MET A 691 47.04 22.37 -0.04
CA MET A 691 47.59 20.99 -0.05
C MET A 691 49.09 20.97 -0.40
N GLU A 692 49.79 22.10 -0.25
CA GLU A 692 51.21 22.22 -0.66
C GLU A 692 52.14 21.34 0.17
N GLU A 693 51.94 21.30 1.50
CA GLU A 693 52.71 20.44 2.41
C GLU A 693 52.46 18.95 2.08
N ASP A 694 51.21 18.54 1.89
CA ASP A 694 50.87 17.16 1.57
C ASP A 694 51.48 16.72 0.22
N LEU A 695 51.46 17.61 -0.79
CA LEU A 695 52.09 17.35 -2.08
C LEU A 695 53.60 17.19 -1.96
N SER A 696 54.25 17.99 -1.10
CA SER A 696 55.69 17.84 -0.84
C SER A 696 56.03 16.49 -0.19
N THR A 697 55.22 16.05 0.78
CA THR A 697 55.39 14.74 1.43
C THR A 697 55.15 13.58 0.46
N LEU A 698 54.12 13.66 -0.40
CA LEU A 698 53.86 12.65 -1.44
C LEU A 698 55.01 12.56 -2.46
N ASN A 699 55.60 13.68 -2.84
CA ASN A 699 56.76 13.71 -3.73
C ASN A 699 58.00 13.13 -3.07
N GLU A 700 58.22 13.39 -1.78
CA GLU A 700 59.32 12.80 -1.02
C GLU A 700 59.17 11.28 -0.93
N VAL A 701 57.99 10.78 -0.54
CA VAL A 701 57.70 9.34 -0.49
C VAL A 701 57.87 8.71 -1.87
N SER A 702 57.33 9.32 -2.93
CA SER A 702 57.49 8.82 -4.30
C SER A 702 58.95 8.76 -4.74
N SER A 703 59.77 9.74 -4.37
CA SER A 703 61.21 9.75 -4.64
C SER A 703 61.95 8.65 -3.87
N GLN A 704 61.59 8.40 -2.61
CA GLN A 704 62.16 7.31 -1.81
C GLN A 704 61.82 5.94 -2.39
N LEU A 705 60.57 5.74 -2.82
CA LEU A 705 60.13 4.50 -3.48
C LEU A 705 60.81 4.28 -4.83
N ASP A 706 60.93 5.32 -5.65
CA ASP A 706 61.67 5.29 -6.92
C ASP A 706 63.12 4.87 -6.70
N ASN A 707 63.81 5.46 -5.72
CA ASN A 707 65.18 5.09 -5.39
C ASN A 707 65.29 3.64 -4.89
N THR A 708 64.31 3.16 -4.12
CA THR A 708 64.31 1.79 -3.58
C THR A 708 64.14 0.77 -4.70
N LEU A 709 63.12 0.92 -5.55
CA LEU A 709 62.87 0.04 -6.71
C LEU A 709 64.04 0.07 -7.70
N PHE A 710 64.54 1.27 -8.01
CA PHE A 710 65.62 1.45 -8.96
C PHE A 710 66.95 0.86 -8.44
N SER A 711 67.29 1.08 -7.17
CA SER A 711 68.52 0.56 -6.58
C SER A 711 68.55 -0.96 -6.52
N ASP A 712 67.41 -1.62 -6.29
CA ASP A 712 67.32 -3.09 -6.35
C ASP A 712 67.62 -3.63 -7.74
N TYR A 713 66.97 -3.06 -8.77
CA TYR A 713 67.24 -3.43 -10.17
C TYR A 713 68.71 -3.24 -10.54
N ILE A 714 69.28 -2.08 -10.19
CA ILE A 714 70.70 -1.78 -10.43
C ILE A 714 71.59 -2.79 -9.71
N LYS A 715 71.33 -3.10 -8.44
CA LYS A 715 72.13 -4.05 -7.65
C LYS A 715 72.18 -5.44 -8.30
N ARG A 716 71.07 -5.94 -8.84
CA ARG A 716 71.02 -7.25 -9.52
C ARG A 716 71.85 -7.26 -10.82
N LYS A 717 71.74 -6.23 -11.65
CA LYS A 717 72.54 -6.11 -12.89
C LYS A 717 74.01 -5.82 -12.61
N SER A 718 74.28 -4.92 -11.67
CA SER A 718 75.61 -4.55 -11.20
C SER A 718 76.36 -5.76 -10.65
N SER A 719 75.73 -6.61 -9.83
CA SER A 719 76.36 -7.85 -9.33
C SER A 719 76.84 -8.79 -10.44
N THR A 720 76.11 -8.87 -11.54
CA THR A 720 76.48 -9.70 -12.69
C THR A 720 77.71 -9.10 -13.40
N LEU A 721 77.71 -7.79 -13.64
CA LEU A 721 78.82 -7.08 -14.25
C LEU A 721 80.08 -7.11 -13.37
N SER A 722 79.90 -6.90 -12.06
CA SER A 722 80.98 -6.96 -11.08
C SER A 722 81.60 -8.35 -11.01
N ALA A 723 80.80 -9.41 -11.15
CA ALA A 723 81.32 -10.78 -11.23
C ALA A 723 82.19 -10.99 -12.47
N ILE A 724 81.77 -10.50 -13.65
CA ILE A 724 82.55 -10.61 -14.89
C ILE A 724 83.90 -9.89 -14.75
N ILE A 725 83.91 -8.65 -14.26
CA ILE A 725 85.14 -7.87 -14.11
C ILE A 725 86.05 -8.43 -13.02
N SER A 726 85.52 -8.73 -11.83
CA SER A 726 86.34 -9.26 -10.73
C SER A 726 86.90 -10.64 -11.07
N HIS A 727 86.12 -11.50 -11.74
CA HIS A 727 86.59 -12.80 -12.22
C HIS A 727 87.67 -12.64 -13.30
N GLY A 728 87.46 -11.70 -14.24
CA GLY A 728 88.39 -11.38 -15.31
C GLY A 728 89.73 -10.83 -14.82
N ILE A 729 89.75 -10.03 -13.75
CA ILE A 729 90.97 -9.41 -13.21
C ILE A 729 91.69 -10.33 -12.20
N LEU A 730 90.96 -11.04 -11.34
CA LEU A 730 91.54 -11.76 -10.19
C LEU A 730 91.72 -13.27 -10.41
N SER A 731 90.86 -13.92 -11.19
CA SER A 731 90.79 -15.39 -11.26
C SER A 731 91.00 -15.98 -12.66
N SER A 732 91.20 -15.16 -13.69
CA SER A 732 91.44 -15.58 -15.07
C SER A 732 92.85 -16.16 -15.33
N GLN A 733 93.62 -16.51 -14.28
CA GLN A 733 95.02 -16.94 -14.35
C GLN A 733 95.96 -15.95 -15.07
N ILE A 734 95.54 -14.68 -15.23
CA ILE A 734 96.33 -13.61 -15.82
C ILE A 734 97.42 -13.19 -14.82
N ASP A 735 98.68 -13.50 -15.12
CA ASP A 735 99.82 -13.04 -14.32
C ASP A 735 100.22 -11.60 -14.70
N TRP A 736 99.59 -10.61 -14.05
CA TRP A 736 99.86 -9.18 -14.26
C TRP A 736 101.34 -8.77 -14.13
N ALA A 737 102.20 -9.59 -13.51
CA ALA A 737 103.63 -9.36 -13.41
C ALA A 737 104.43 -9.85 -14.64
N GLY A 738 103.97 -10.90 -15.33
CA GLY A 738 104.70 -11.62 -16.39
C GLY A 738 104.06 -11.59 -17.79
N ILE A 739 102.93 -10.90 -17.98
CA ILE A 739 102.22 -10.84 -19.27
C ILE A 739 103.09 -10.25 -20.39
N PRO A 740 103.13 -10.92 -21.57
CA PRO A 740 103.78 -10.38 -22.76
C PRO A 740 103.04 -9.13 -23.29
N LYS A 741 103.67 -8.40 -24.21
CA LYS A 741 103.16 -7.13 -24.73
C LYS A 741 101.70 -7.22 -25.24
N PRO A 742 100.90 -6.15 -25.05
CA PRO A 742 99.48 -6.14 -25.41
C PRO A 742 99.27 -6.36 -26.91
N SER A 743 98.40 -7.32 -27.27
CA SER A 743 98.05 -7.64 -28.66
C SER A 743 96.56 -7.41 -28.97
N SER A 744 95.69 -7.64 -27.99
CA SER A 744 94.26 -7.36 -28.05
C SER A 744 93.70 -7.11 -26.65
N VAL A 745 92.53 -6.46 -26.57
CA VAL A 745 91.75 -6.35 -25.32
C VAL A 745 91.31 -7.74 -24.87
N HIS A 746 91.33 -8.03 -23.56
CA HIS A 746 90.89 -9.34 -23.06
C HIS A 746 89.37 -9.56 -23.23
N PRO A 747 88.92 -10.82 -23.39
CA PRO A 747 87.52 -11.17 -23.61
C PRO A 747 86.54 -10.65 -22.54
N PHE A 748 86.97 -10.58 -21.27
CA PHE A 748 86.09 -10.15 -20.17
C PHE A 748 85.61 -8.70 -20.29
N ILE A 749 86.39 -7.81 -20.94
CA ILE A 749 85.97 -6.42 -21.20
C ILE A 749 84.87 -6.38 -22.27
N TYR A 750 85.01 -7.19 -23.32
CA TYR A 750 83.98 -7.32 -24.35
C TYR A 750 82.70 -7.94 -23.78
N GLU A 751 82.82 -8.97 -22.95
CA GLU A 751 81.68 -9.59 -22.25
C GLU A 751 80.98 -8.61 -21.31
N SER A 752 81.74 -7.80 -20.56
CA SER A 752 81.19 -6.74 -19.70
C SER A 752 80.44 -5.68 -20.51
N LEU A 753 81.02 -5.21 -21.62
CA LEU A 753 80.38 -4.22 -22.49
C LEU A 753 79.14 -4.80 -23.18
N LEU A 754 79.19 -6.05 -23.66
CA LEU A 754 78.05 -6.73 -24.28
C LEU A 754 76.90 -6.94 -23.29
N SER A 755 77.21 -7.31 -22.04
CA SER A 755 76.22 -7.36 -20.96
C SER A 755 75.57 -5.98 -20.74
N LEU A 756 76.37 -4.91 -20.78
CA LEU A 756 75.87 -3.54 -20.72
C LEU A 756 74.97 -3.19 -21.93
N VAL A 757 75.30 -3.67 -23.14
CA VAL A 757 74.47 -3.53 -24.35
C VAL A 757 73.14 -4.25 -24.19
N GLN A 758 73.13 -5.46 -23.62
CA GLN A 758 71.91 -6.22 -23.35
C GLN A 758 71.00 -5.45 -22.37
N VAL A 759 71.56 -4.91 -21.28
CA VAL A 759 70.82 -4.06 -20.35
C VAL A 759 70.29 -2.81 -21.03
N HIS A 760 71.10 -2.13 -21.84
CA HIS A 760 70.66 -0.96 -22.60
C HIS A 760 69.51 -1.31 -23.56
N ALA A 761 69.62 -2.40 -24.31
CA ALA A 761 68.59 -2.85 -25.26
C ALA A 761 67.27 -3.16 -24.56
N HIS A 762 67.34 -3.90 -23.44
CA HIS A 762 66.18 -4.22 -22.62
C HIS A 762 65.48 -2.97 -22.09
N VAL A 763 66.22 -2.10 -21.39
CA VAL A 763 65.65 -0.86 -20.82
C VAL A 763 65.13 0.07 -21.90
N ARG A 764 65.82 0.19 -23.04
CA ARG A 764 65.35 1.03 -24.16
C ARG A 764 64.05 0.55 -24.77
N SER A 765 63.84 -0.76 -24.82
CA SER A 765 62.62 -1.36 -25.38
C SER A 765 61.38 -1.15 -24.50
N ILE A 766 61.57 -1.06 -23.18
CA ILE A 766 60.50 -0.96 -22.19
C ILE A 766 60.32 0.46 -21.68
N ALA A 767 61.42 1.10 -21.26
CA ALA A 767 61.46 2.35 -20.50
C ALA A 767 62.57 3.29 -21.03
N LYS A 768 62.38 3.81 -22.24
CA LYS A 768 63.33 4.74 -22.90
C LYS A 768 63.82 5.89 -22.01
N PRO A 769 62.99 6.55 -21.17
CA PRO A 769 63.46 7.64 -20.29
C PRO A 769 64.48 7.21 -19.24
N LEU A 770 64.48 5.93 -18.82
CA LEU A 770 65.35 5.41 -17.75
C LEU A 770 66.74 4.98 -18.25
N VAL A 771 66.97 4.91 -19.57
CA VAL A 771 68.22 4.41 -20.15
C VAL A 771 69.43 5.20 -19.64
N ALA A 772 69.37 6.53 -19.70
CA ALA A 772 70.49 7.38 -19.30
C ALA A 772 70.83 7.22 -17.81
N ARG A 773 69.80 7.19 -16.95
CA ARG A 773 69.96 6.98 -15.51
C ARG A 773 70.58 5.61 -15.23
N THR A 774 70.05 4.55 -15.84
CA THR A 774 70.48 3.15 -15.65
C THR A 774 71.92 2.91 -16.05
N ILE A 775 72.29 3.30 -17.28
CA ILE A 775 73.64 3.04 -17.77
C ILE A 775 74.66 3.87 -17.00
N THR A 776 74.36 5.13 -16.69
CA THR A 776 75.28 5.98 -15.90
C THR A 776 75.56 5.36 -14.52
N THR A 777 74.54 4.87 -13.80
CA THR A 777 74.74 4.24 -12.49
C THR A 777 75.48 2.90 -12.59
N LEU A 778 75.21 2.10 -13.62
CA LEU A 778 75.96 0.85 -13.82
C LEU A 778 77.43 1.11 -14.17
N VAL A 779 77.73 2.17 -14.92
CA VAL A 779 79.10 2.57 -15.23
C VAL A 779 79.84 3.06 -13.98
N ASP A 780 79.16 3.77 -13.08
CA ASP A 780 79.73 4.16 -11.80
C ASP A 780 80.13 2.94 -10.96
N ASP A 781 79.25 1.94 -10.86
CA ASP A 781 79.52 0.68 -10.14
C ASP A 781 80.61 -0.16 -10.82
N LEU A 782 80.63 -0.16 -12.15
CA LEU A 782 81.66 -0.83 -12.95
C LEU A 782 83.04 -0.23 -12.68
N ALA A 783 83.13 1.10 -12.67
CA ALA A 783 84.36 1.83 -12.35
C ALA A 783 84.82 1.55 -10.90
N ALA A 784 83.89 1.51 -9.95
CA ALA A 784 84.18 1.16 -8.56
C ALA A 784 84.70 -0.28 -8.41
N THR A 785 84.06 -1.24 -9.08
CA THR A 785 84.50 -2.66 -9.06
C THR A 785 85.86 -2.83 -9.72
N THR A 786 86.10 -2.11 -10.81
CA THR A 786 87.39 -2.11 -11.52
C THR A 786 88.51 -1.60 -10.60
N LEU A 787 88.27 -0.52 -9.86
CA LEU A 787 89.21 0.02 -8.88
C LEU A 787 89.51 -0.98 -7.75
N ASP A 788 88.47 -1.55 -7.11
CA ASP A 788 88.63 -2.54 -6.04
C ASP A 788 89.39 -3.79 -6.52
N SER A 789 89.12 -4.25 -7.73
CA SER A 789 89.81 -5.40 -8.34
C SER A 789 91.29 -5.10 -8.58
N PHE A 790 91.64 -3.95 -9.18
CA PHE A 790 93.03 -3.56 -9.39
C PHE A 790 93.78 -3.21 -8.09
N GLN A 791 93.08 -2.77 -7.04
CA GLN A 791 93.66 -2.61 -5.69
C GLN A 791 94.06 -3.94 -5.05
N LYS A 792 93.48 -5.07 -5.45
CA LYS A 792 93.85 -6.41 -4.96
C LYS A 792 95.00 -7.06 -5.73
N VAL A 793 95.32 -6.57 -6.94
CA VAL A 793 96.46 -7.05 -7.73
C VAL A 793 97.78 -6.66 -7.06
N GLY A 794 98.67 -7.62 -6.84
CA GLY A 794 99.90 -7.40 -6.07
C GLY A 794 100.97 -6.57 -6.79
N ARG A 795 101.24 -6.83 -8.08
CA ARG A 795 102.33 -6.20 -8.86
C ARG A 795 101.96 -6.11 -10.34
N PHE A 796 102.45 -5.06 -11.03
CA PHE A 796 102.35 -4.92 -12.49
C PHE A 796 103.74 -4.90 -13.14
N GLY A 797 103.93 -5.70 -14.19
CA GLY A 797 105.03 -5.56 -15.16
C GLY A 797 104.69 -4.54 -16.26
N MET A 798 105.63 -4.23 -17.17
CA MET A 798 105.39 -3.27 -18.26
C MET A 798 104.24 -3.72 -19.18
N GLY A 799 104.20 -5.00 -19.56
CA GLY A 799 103.11 -5.56 -20.37
C GLY A 799 101.75 -5.50 -19.66
N GLY A 800 101.71 -5.87 -18.38
CA GLY A 800 100.49 -5.81 -17.56
C GLY A 800 99.96 -4.38 -17.35
N MET A 801 100.85 -3.40 -17.13
CA MET A 801 100.48 -1.98 -17.04
C MET A 801 99.88 -1.46 -18.35
N LEU A 802 100.53 -1.74 -19.48
CA LEU A 802 100.07 -1.29 -20.79
C LEU A 802 98.75 -1.96 -21.19
N GLN A 803 98.57 -3.24 -20.87
CA GLN A 803 97.32 -3.98 -21.09
C GLN A 803 96.17 -3.42 -20.23
N ALA A 804 96.39 -3.21 -18.93
CA ALA A 804 95.38 -2.64 -18.05
C ALA A 804 94.99 -1.21 -18.50
N THR A 805 95.97 -0.41 -18.93
CA THR A 805 95.73 0.94 -19.46
C THR A 805 94.93 0.89 -20.77
N LEU A 806 95.25 -0.03 -21.68
CA LEU A 806 94.50 -0.25 -22.93
C LEU A 806 93.02 -0.58 -22.64
N GLU A 807 92.78 -1.47 -21.68
CA GLU A 807 91.43 -1.97 -21.33
C GLU A 807 90.56 -0.90 -20.68
N ILE A 808 91.12 -0.16 -19.72
CA ILE A 808 90.42 0.95 -19.05
C ILE A 808 90.15 2.06 -20.06
N GLU A 809 91.12 2.41 -20.91
CA GLU A 809 90.93 3.46 -21.91
C GLU A 809 89.92 3.02 -22.99
N PHE A 810 89.88 1.74 -23.35
CA PHE A 810 88.83 1.18 -24.22
C PHE A 810 87.44 1.28 -23.59
N LEU A 811 87.30 0.94 -22.31
CA LEU A 811 86.06 1.09 -21.56
C LEU A 811 85.63 2.57 -21.47
N HIS A 812 86.58 3.43 -21.09
CA HIS A 812 86.41 4.88 -20.94
C HIS A 812 85.92 5.55 -22.24
N GLN A 813 86.59 5.28 -23.37
CA GLN A 813 86.21 5.87 -24.65
C GLN A 813 84.88 5.33 -25.18
N THR A 814 84.61 4.04 -25.00
CA THR A 814 83.38 3.39 -25.48
C THR A 814 82.15 3.91 -24.72
N LEU A 815 82.29 4.17 -23.42
CA LEU A 815 81.19 4.61 -22.55
C LEU A 815 81.14 6.12 -22.31
N SER A 816 81.96 6.91 -23.02
CA SER A 816 82.09 8.38 -22.85
C SER A 816 80.79 9.19 -22.83
N ALA A 817 79.69 8.69 -23.38
CA ALA A 817 78.39 9.35 -23.32
C ALA A 817 77.68 9.23 -21.95
N PHE A 818 78.03 8.22 -21.16
CA PHE A 818 77.37 7.84 -19.90
C PHE A 818 78.31 7.88 -18.68
N ILE A 819 79.51 8.44 -18.84
CA ILE A 819 80.44 8.61 -17.72
C ILE A 819 80.02 9.81 -16.88
N SER A 820 79.75 9.56 -15.61
CA SER A 820 79.50 10.60 -14.62
C SER A 820 80.81 11.21 -14.11
N SER A 821 80.73 12.38 -13.47
CA SER A 821 81.89 12.96 -12.77
C SER A 821 82.46 12.05 -11.68
N LYS A 822 81.63 11.17 -11.10
CA LYS A 822 82.05 10.20 -10.08
C LYS A 822 82.86 9.06 -10.73
N ALA A 823 82.34 8.47 -11.81
CA ALA A 823 83.07 7.46 -12.58
C ALA A 823 84.41 8.00 -13.09
N GLU A 824 84.45 9.24 -13.60
CA GLU A 824 85.70 9.85 -14.06
C GLU A 824 86.74 9.96 -12.92
N GLY A 825 86.30 10.35 -11.72
CA GLY A 825 87.16 10.39 -10.53
C GLY A 825 87.68 9.02 -10.13
N LEU A 826 86.82 7.98 -10.16
CA LEU A 826 87.21 6.60 -9.86
C LEU A 826 88.22 6.07 -10.89
N LEU A 827 87.99 6.29 -12.18
CA LEU A 827 88.91 5.88 -13.24
C LEU A 827 90.28 6.56 -13.12
N LYS A 828 90.33 7.83 -12.71
CA LYS A 828 91.61 8.52 -12.37
C LYS A 828 92.35 7.82 -11.24
N GLN A 829 91.66 7.41 -10.18
CA GLN A 829 92.26 6.63 -9.09
C GLN A 829 92.74 5.25 -9.55
N VAL A 830 92.08 4.63 -10.55
CA VAL A 830 92.58 3.39 -11.16
C VAL A 830 93.93 3.63 -11.83
N TYR A 831 94.06 4.69 -12.64
CA TYR A 831 95.32 5.05 -13.27
C TYR A 831 96.44 5.32 -12.26
N GLU A 832 96.12 6.03 -11.16
CA GLU A 832 97.05 6.26 -10.06
C GLU A 832 97.47 4.94 -9.39
N THR A 833 96.53 4.04 -9.10
CA THR A 833 96.78 2.73 -8.48
C THR A 833 97.70 1.85 -9.35
N ILE A 834 97.45 1.82 -10.65
CA ILE A 834 98.28 1.10 -11.62
C ILE A 834 99.70 1.70 -11.64
N SER A 835 99.81 3.03 -11.66
CA SER A 835 101.11 3.72 -11.70
C SER A 835 101.94 3.51 -10.42
N GLN A 836 101.30 3.42 -9.26
CA GLN A 836 101.96 3.20 -7.96
C GLN A 836 102.48 1.76 -7.82
N LYS A 837 101.73 0.78 -8.35
CA LYS A 837 102.08 -0.65 -8.28
C LYS A 837 102.98 -1.12 -9.43
N TYR A 838 103.24 -0.25 -10.39
CA TYR A 838 104.20 -0.48 -11.47
C TYR A 838 105.64 -0.31 -10.97
N ARG A 839 106.45 -1.36 -11.08
CA ARG A 839 107.89 -1.29 -10.77
C ARG A 839 108.68 -0.98 -12.04
N ARG A 840 109.28 0.21 -12.09
CA ARG A 840 110.18 0.64 -13.18
C ARG A 840 111.50 -0.15 -13.13
N VAL A 841 111.90 -0.75 -14.25
CA VAL A 841 113.17 -1.47 -14.37
C VAL A 841 113.99 -0.79 -15.47
N ASP A 842 114.82 0.19 -15.10
CA ASP A 842 115.78 0.93 -15.95
C ASP A 842 115.33 2.10 -16.85
N ALA A 843 116.28 3.01 -17.12
CA ALA A 843 116.11 4.27 -17.84
C ALA A 843 115.95 4.13 -19.37
N GLY A 844 116.34 2.99 -19.95
CA GLY A 844 116.16 2.67 -21.38
C GLY A 844 114.71 2.30 -21.76
N GLU A 845 113.86 2.04 -20.77
CA GLU A 845 112.45 1.70 -20.97
C GLU A 845 111.58 2.91 -21.35
N LYS A 846 112.04 4.17 -21.25
CA LYS A 846 111.23 5.35 -21.56
C LYS A 846 110.91 5.51 -23.05
N GLU A 847 111.90 5.33 -23.92
CA GLU A 847 111.67 5.39 -25.37
C GLU A 847 110.84 4.20 -25.86
N GLN A 848 111.09 3.01 -25.27
CA GLN A 848 110.28 1.82 -25.53
C GLN A 848 108.84 2.01 -25.03
N LEU A 849 108.63 2.60 -23.85
CA LEU A 849 107.30 2.90 -23.32
C LEU A 849 106.53 3.85 -24.24
N ASN A 850 107.18 4.91 -24.76
CA ASN A 850 106.54 5.83 -25.69
C ASN A 850 106.16 5.15 -27.03
N ALA A 851 107.04 4.30 -27.58
CA ALA A 851 106.74 3.53 -28.78
C ALA A 851 105.62 2.50 -28.57
N GLU A 852 105.60 1.82 -27.42
CA GLU A 852 104.56 0.85 -27.08
C GLU A 852 103.22 1.53 -26.72
N LEU A 853 103.23 2.73 -26.11
CA LEU A 853 102.03 3.54 -25.92
C LEU A 853 101.40 3.94 -27.26
N GLU A 854 102.21 4.27 -28.27
CA GLU A 854 101.71 4.57 -29.61
C GLU A 854 101.14 3.32 -30.31
N ARG A 855 101.75 2.14 -30.10
CA ARG A 855 101.14 0.86 -30.52
C ARG A 855 99.83 0.56 -29.81
N VAL A 856 99.74 0.78 -28.50
CA VAL A 856 98.52 0.64 -27.71
C VAL A 856 97.42 1.54 -28.26
N LYS A 857 97.73 2.79 -28.62
CA LYS A 857 96.77 3.69 -29.29
C LYS A 857 96.31 3.15 -30.64
N GLN A 858 97.21 2.59 -31.45
CA GLN A 858 96.83 1.98 -32.73
C GLN A 858 95.90 0.77 -32.54
N ILE A 859 96.21 -0.11 -31.58
CA ILE A 859 95.38 -1.27 -31.21
C ILE A 859 94.01 -0.81 -30.70
N LEU A 860 93.96 0.26 -29.89
CA LEU A 860 92.73 0.86 -29.39
C LEU A 860 91.83 1.36 -30.53
N VAL A 861 92.41 2.10 -31.48
CA VAL A 861 91.67 2.62 -32.65
C VAL A 861 91.18 1.47 -33.53
N GLN A 862 91.99 0.44 -33.76
CA GLN A 862 91.62 -0.73 -34.54
C GLN A 862 90.49 -1.53 -33.87
N SER A 863 90.62 -1.79 -32.56
CA SER A 863 89.62 -2.52 -31.77
C SER A 863 88.28 -1.78 -31.75
N ARG A 864 88.30 -0.46 -31.58
CA ARG A 864 87.09 0.38 -31.60
C ARG A 864 86.44 0.46 -32.99
N LYS A 865 87.22 0.41 -34.07
CA LYS A 865 86.68 0.33 -35.44
C LYS A 865 86.01 -1.01 -35.70
N ALA A 866 86.62 -2.11 -35.23
CA ALA A 866 86.08 -3.46 -35.40
C ALA A 866 84.74 -3.63 -34.65
N THR A 867 84.63 -3.13 -33.41
CA THR A 867 83.43 -3.27 -32.57
C THR A 867 82.47 -2.07 -32.65
N ALA A 868 82.66 -1.18 -33.62
CA ALA A 868 81.88 0.06 -33.74
C ALA A 868 80.37 -0.17 -33.92
N LEU A 869 79.98 -1.28 -34.55
CA LEU A 869 78.59 -1.67 -34.77
C LEU A 869 77.94 -2.21 -33.49
N GLU A 870 78.68 -3.04 -32.75
CA GLU A 870 78.19 -3.70 -31.54
C GLU A 870 77.91 -2.71 -30.41
N PHE A 871 78.77 -1.68 -30.26
CA PHE A 871 78.67 -0.66 -29.22
C PHE A 871 78.05 0.66 -29.70
N LEU A 872 77.36 0.65 -30.84
CA LEU A 872 76.75 1.84 -31.42
C LEU A 872 75.72 2.49 -30.48
N CYS A 873 75.07 1.70 -29.62
CA CYS A 873 74.12 2.19 -28.62
C CYS A 873 74.72 3.16 -27.60
N PHE A 874 76.04 3.12 -27.36
CA PHE A 874 76.69 4.00 -26.40
C PHE A 874 77.16 5.33 -26.99
N ARG A 875 76.98 5.54 -28.30
CA ARG A 875 77.32 6.80 -28.95
C ARG A 875 76.23 7.84 -28.70
N LYS A 876 76.63 9.09 -28.49
CA LYS A 876 75.68 10.22 -28.42
C LYS A 876 74.86 10.26 -29.71
N PRO A 877 73.52 10.38 -29.62
CA PRO A 877 72.69 10.56 -30.80
C PRO A 877 73.16 11.82 -31.53
N ARG A 878 73.37 11.70 -32.84
CA ARG A 878 73.73 12.83 -33.70
C ARG A 878 72.54 13.80 -33.62
N LYS A 879 72.74 15.01 -33.08
CA LYS A 879 71.68 16.05 -33.07
C LYS A 879 71.13 16.15 -34.50
N GLU A 880 69.90 15.73 -34.71
CA GLU A 880 69.16 16.05 -35.92
C GLU A 880 69.13 17.58 -36.00
N LYS A 881 69.64 18.13 -37.09
CA LYS A 881 69.46 19.54 -37.39
C LYS A 881 67.97 19.72 -37.60
N ASP A 882 67.32 20.46 -36.70
CA ASP A 882 65.94 20.94 -36.89
C ASP A 882 65.79 21.50 -38.30
N GLY A 883 65.07 20.76 -39.14
CA GLY A 883 64.62 21.22 -40.43
C GLY A 883 63.59 22.32 -40.20
N LYS A 884 64.00 23.57 -40.47
CA LYS A 884 63.06 24.64 -40.79
C LYS A 884 62.31 24.25 -42.07
N GLU A 885 61.20 23.56 -41.95
CA GLU A 885 60.12 23.65 -42.93
C GLU A 885 59.15 24.69 -42.41
N GLY A 886 59.27 25.90 -42.98
CA GLY A 886 58.29 26.96 -42.81
C GLY A 886 57.02 26.58 -43.55
N GLU A 887 56.01 26.20 -42.80
CA GLU A 887 54.63 26.08 -43.24
C GLU A 887 54.14 27.47 -43.69
N LYS A 888 53.84 27.60 -44.98
CA LYS A 888 53.10 28.74 -45.53
C LYS A 888 51.64 28.54 -45.17
N ASP A 889 51.11 29.43 -44.35
CA ASP A 889 49.66 29.61 -44.16
C ASP A 889 48.97 29.86 -45.50
N GLY A 890 47.92 29.08 -45.76
CA GLY A 890 47.06 29.18 -46.93
C GLY A 890 45.72 28.47 -46.72
N SER A 891 44.75 29.25 -46.21
CA SER A 891 43.30 29.00 -46.06
C SER A 891 42.83 28.16 -44.88
#